data_AF-A0A950PXF2-F1
#
_entry.id   AF-A0A950PXF2-F1
#
_cell.length_a   1.000
_cell.length_b   1.000
_cell.length_c   1.000
_cell.angle_alpha   90.00
_cell.angle_beta   90.00
_cell.angle_gamma   90.00
#
_symmetry.space_group_name_H-M   'P 1'
#
loop_
_entity.id
_entity.type
_entity.pdbx_description
1 polymer ?
#
loop_
_entity_poly.entity_id
_entity_poly.type
_entity_poly.pdbx_seq_one_letter_code
_entity_poly.pdbx_strand_id
1 'polypeptide(L)'
;EAHRRGIRVVTELVLNHTSDQHPWFQRARRAAPGSKWREFYVWSDTPERYQDARIIFSDFESSNWAWDSVAGAYYWHRFYSHQPDLNFESPRVREEMLRVVDFWLGMGVDGLRLDAVPYLFEREGTTSENLPETHAFLKELRAHVDAKFTDRLLLAEANQWPEDASAYFGDGDECNMAFHFPVMPRLFLAVEQEDRFPVVDILQQTPEIPANCQWAVFLRNHDELTLEMVSDEERDSMYRSYARNRQARINLGIRRRLAPLLGNDRRKIELMNALLLSLPGTPVLYYGDEIGMGDNIYLGDRNGVRTPMQWSADRNAGFSRANPQQLYLPVIIDPEYHYEALNVEAQHNNPNSLFWWTKRMIALRKRSGVMGRGDIEFLFPDNPKVLAFTRTYRDERVLVVANLSRHAQYVELALQDFEGTVPVEVLGGTRFPPVGRLPYLLTLGPYGFVWLSLEQHTADATATGGIPKAVPVSGAWESVFAGRDRSGLERVMRTWLRGRRWYAGKERQVSSMRITATVPLPDRITLTFVSVTYTEGEPETYVVPLGIAEGEQADWLVRDVAQSIVAMLRRPSGEEETALLYDASYLPAFGTQLLDVIGKRRRVKGDATLIGHAHPALRRLGGAVGADGLPLEVHIPRADQSNSSIVFGDRFIMKLFRKIEPGENPDLEIGRFLTERARFPNVPSLCGALDYQDAGGDEPATVAVVHQLVPNEGDAWSHALGSLGRYYERLLSEGESLSADVEQLPPVLALADEEPSELAEGLLGDYLDLAELLGRRTAELHGALASDATDPAFAPEPVTAHYQRALYQGMRASARRRFRELRRSLRSLHDPAKALGEEVVAREEEVMARFEAVNGDRVRASRIREHGDYHLGQVLYTGNDFVIIDFEGEPARPLSERRIKRVALRDVGSMLRSYDYAAEVGRIDVAERGLVERESEAFEGLAAWAAFWQRWVSAAFVRGYRQAAKPPF
;
A
#
# COMPACT_ATOMS: atom_id res chain seq x y z
N GLU A 1 27.74 -13.17 16.79
CA GLU A 1 26.30 -13.51 16.63
C GLU A 1 25.49 -12.37 16.03
N ALA A 2 25.47 -11.15 16.61
CA ALA A 2 24.75 -10.00 16.05
C ALA A 2 25.07 -9.74 14.56
N HIS A 3 26.37 -9.64 14.20
CA HIS A 3 26.80 -9.46 12.80
C HIS A 3 26.34 -10.58 11.87
N ARG A 4 26.26 -11.83 12.35
CA ARG A 4 25.75 -12.97 11.56
C ARG A 4 24.28 -12.78 11.15
N ARG A 5 23.53 -12.00 11.94
CA ARG A 5 22.12 -11.64 11.68
C ARG A 5 21.97 -10.29 10.99
N GLY A 6 23.07 -9.67 10.53
CA GLY A 6 23.04 -8.33 9.93
C GLY A 6 22.77 -7.20 10.93
N ILE A 7 22.97 -7.43 12.23
CA ILE A 7 22.75 -6.42 13.28
C ILE A 7 24.10 -5.82 13.70
N ARG A 8 24.24 -4.49 13.55
CA ARG A 8 25.37 -3.71 14.06
C ARG A 8 25.25 -3.50 15.57
N VAL A 9 26.38 -3.34 16.26
CA VAL A 9 26.46 -3.12 17.71
C VAL A 9 27.20 -1.82 17.98
N VAL A 10 26.51 -0.91 18.68
CA VAL A 10 27.07 0.35 19.20
C VAL A 10 27.14 0.23 20.72
N THR A 11 28.24 0.67 21.33
CA THR A 11 28.43 0.65 22.79
C THR A 11 28.64 2.04 23.34
N GLU A 12 28.47 2.20 24.65
CA GLU A 12 28.81 3.43 25.36
C GLU A 12 30.32 3.66 25.42
N LEU A 13 30.72 4.92 25.29
CA LEU A 13 32.04 5.41 25.64
C LEU A 13 31.88 6.64 26.56
N VAL A 14 32.03 6.40 27.85
CA VAL A 14 32.06 7.47 28.86
C VAL A 14 33.40 8.20 28.76
N LEU A 15 33.40 9.33 28.06
CA LEU A 15 34.60 10.13 27.83
C LEU A 15 34.94 11.00 29.03
N ASN A 16 33.93 11.65 29.61
CA ASN A 16 34.12 12.77 30.53
C ASN A 16 34.77 12.39 31.86
N HIS A 17 34.41 11.25 32.43
CA HIS A 17 34.74 10.91 33.81
C HIS A 17 34.98 9.41 33.98
N THR A 18 35.53 9.04 35.14
CA THR A 18 35.69 7.64 35.54
C THR A 18 35.09 7.44 36.93
N SER A 19 34.88 6.19 37.36
CA SER A 19 34.62 5.94 38.79
C SER A 19 35.82 6.38 39.65
N ASP A 20 35.56 6.88 40.86
CA ASP A 20 36.58 7.12 41.88
C ASP A 20 37.34 5.84 42.28
N GLN A 21 36.79 4.66 42.00
CA GLN A 21 37.45 3.37 42.17
C GLN A 21 38.43 3.04 41.03
N HIS A 22 38.41 3.81 39.94
CA HIS A 22 39.28 3.55 38.80
C HIS A 22 40.75 3.61 39.22
N PRO A 23 41.62 2.70 38.74
CA PRO A 23 43.03 2.71 39.08
C PRO A 23 43.76 4.02 38.79
N TRP A 24 43.27 4.80 37.81
CA TRP A 24 43.80 6.14 37.54
C TRP A 24 43.52 7.09 38.72
N PHE A 25 42.27 7.19 39.20
CA PHE A 25 41.92 8.08 40.33
C PHE A 25 42.62 7.66 41.62
N GLN A 26 42.66 6.35 41.90
CA GLN A 26 43.34 5.81 43.07
C GLN A 26 44.84 6.13 43.09
N ARG A 27 45.48 6.21 41.91
CA ARG A 27 46.86 6.71 41.78
C ARG A 27 46.93 8.22 41.91
N ALA A 28 46.05 8.95 41.24
CA ALA A 28 46.01 10.43 41.20
C ALA A 28 45.87 11.04 42.60
N ARG A 29 44.96 10.50 43.43
CA ARG A 29 44.71 11.01 44.78
C ARG A 29 45.88 10.80 45.75
N ARG A 30 46.79 9.86 45.45
CA ARG A 30 48.01 9.59 46.24
C ARG A 30 49.27 10.22 45.65
N ALA A 31 49.17 10.76 44.44
CA ALA A 31 50.31 11.31 43.73
C ALA A 31 50.51 12.78 44.10
N ALA A 32 51.77 13.23 44.13
CA ALA A 32 52.10 14.63 44.42
C ALA A 32 51.52 15.58 43.35
N PRO A 33 51.16 16.83 43.71
CA PRO A 33 50.81 17.89 42.76
C PRO A 33 51.82 18.00 41.60
N GLY A 34 51.32 18.18 40.37
CA GLY A 34 52.15 18.28 39.15
C GLY A 34 52.78 16.96 38.66
N SER A 35 52.43 15.82 39.27
CA SER A 35 52.88 14.51 38.79
C SER A 35 52.00 13.96 37.66
N LYS A 36 52.56 13.07 36.83
CA LYS A 36 51.87 12.47 35.68
C LYS A 36 50.51 11.85 36.01
N TRP A 37 50.34 11.30 37.22
CA TRP A 37 49.09 10.65 37.63
C TRP A 37 48.12 11.65 38.25
N ARG A 38 48.63 12.72 38.89
CA ARG A 38 47.78 13.78 39.44
C ARG A 38 47.01 14.49 38.33
N GLU A 39 47.69 14.77 37.22
CA GLU A 39 47.16 15.49 36.06
C GLU A 39 46.09 14.72 35.26
N PHE A 40 45.75 13.48 35.63
CA PHE A 40 44.65 12.74 34.98
C PHE A 40 43.27 13.28 35.36
N TYR A 41 43.17 14.02 36.46
CA TYR A 41 41.92 14.59 36.99
C TYR A 41 42.10 16.07 37.29
N VAL A 42 41.00 16.79 37.39
CA VAL A 42 40.98 18.22 37.66
C VAL A 42 40.95 18.46 39.18
N TRP A 43 41.96 19.18 39.70
CA TRP A 43 42.14 19.44 41.13
C TRP A 43 42.13 20.94 41.44
N SER A 44 41.71 21.30 42.64
CA SER A 44 41.77 22.67 43.16
C SER A 44 41.96 22.69 44.68
N ASP A 45 42.60 23.74 45.20
CA ASP A 45 42.72 23.95 46.65
C ASP A 45 41.42 24.51 47.25
N THR A 46 40.60 25.18 46.44
CA THR A 46 39.29 25.74 46.84
C THR A 46 38.19 25.30 45.86
N PRO A 47 36.92 25.24 46.30
CA PRO A 47 35.78 24.91 45.44
C PRO A 47 35.27 26.13 44.65
N GLU A 48 36.06 27.20 44.54
CA GLU A 48 35.61 28.50 44.02
C GLU A 48 35.83 28.67 42.51
N ARG A 49 36.43 27.68 41.84
CA ARG A 49 36.68 27.68 40.40
C ARG A 49 35.45 27.25 39.62
N TYR A 50 35.26 27.80 38.41
CA TYR A 50 34.17 27.43 37.49
C TYR A 50 32.76 27.70 38.05
N GLN A 51 32.56 28.82 38.74
CA GLN A 51 31.30 29.14 39.44
C GLN A 51 30.06 29.24 38.53
N ASP A 52 30.27 29.57 37.24
CA ASP A 52 29.19 29.71 36.26
C ASP A 52 28.69 28.36 35.70
N ALA A 53 29.37 27.25 36.02
CA ALA A 53 28.93 25.91 35.63
C ALA A 53 27.79 25.42 36.52
N ARG A 54 26.67 25.01 35.91
CA ARG A 54 25.51 24.48 36.61
C ARG A 54 25.77 23.09 37.22
N ILE A 55 25.00 22.74 38.24
CA ILE A 55 24.96 21.39 38.82
C ILE A 55 23.89 20.57 38.09
N ILE A 56 24.28 19.47 37.45
CA ILE A 56 23.37 18.63 36.65
C ILE A 56 22.46 17.80 37.56
N PHE A 57 23.02 17.11 38.56
CA PHE A 57 22.28 16.30 39.52
C PHE A 57 21.98 17.07 40.81
N SER A 58 21.22 18.16 40.67
CA SER A 58 20.91 19.09 41.77
C SER A 58 20.17 18.46 42.95
N ASP A 59 19.51 17.31 42.75
CA ASP A 59 18.82 16.57 43.82
C ASP A 59 19.79 15.81 44.74
N PHE A 60 21.04 15.59 44.29
CA PHE A 60 22.02 14.74 44.97
C PHE A 60 23.32 15.46 45.31
N GLU A 61 23.76 16.37 44.45
CA GLU A 61 25.01 17.10 44.60
C GLU A 61 24.76 18.57 44.94
N SER A 62 25.55 19.09 45.88
CA SER A 62 25.48 20.50 46.31
C SER A 62 26.57 21.37 45.69
N SER A 63 27.55 20.75 45.03
CA SER A 63 28.66 21.40 44.35
C SER A 63 29.21 20.47 43.27
N ASN A 64 29.88 21.04 42.26
CA ASN A 64 30.68 20.30 41.28
C ASN A 64 32.12 20.01 41.80
N TRP A 65 32.41 20.39 43.05
CA TRP A 65 33.68 20.12 43.72
C TRP A 65 33.48 19.26 44.98
N ALA A 66 34.21 18.15 45.07
CA ALA A 66 34.23 17.30 46.26
C ALA A 66 35.62 17.25 46.89
N TRP A 67 35.68 17.29 48.22
CA TRP A 67 36.94 17.22 48.97
C TRP A 67 37.44 15.77 49.08
N ASP A 68 38.68 15.51 48.64
CA ASP A 68 39.35 14.23 48.85
C ASP A 68 40.36 14.32 49.99
N SER A 69 40.09 13.59 51.08
CA SER A 69 40.90 13.61 52.30
C SER A 69 42.30 13.01 52.16
N VAL A 70 42.55 12.17 51.15
CA VAL A 70 43.86 11.56 50.88
C VAL A 70 44.72 12.53 50.07
N ALA A 71 44.10 13.18 49.10
CA ALA A 71 44.72 14.18 48.26
C ALA A 71 44.93 15.53 48.96
N GLY A 72 44.13 15.83 49.99
CA GLY A 72 44.11 17.13 50.66
C GLY A 72 43.70 18.27 49.71
N ALA A 73 42.82 17.99 48.75
CA ALA A 73 42.37 18.93 47.72
C ALA A 73 40.97 18.58 47.24
N TYR A 74 40.30 19.54 46.59
CA TYR A 74 39.05 19.33 45.87
C TYR A 74 39.33 18.73 44.48
N TYR A 75 38.44 17.85 44.02
CA TYR A 75 38.41 17.40 42.63
C TYR A 75 37.07 17.72 41.97
N TRP A 76 37.11 17.94 40.66
CA TRP A 76 35.95 18.29 39.85
C TRP A 76 35.12 17.05 39.49
N HIS A 77 33.80 17.22 39.48
CA HIS A 77 32.85 16.26 38.94
C HIS A 77 31.61 16.99 38.41
N ARG A 78 31.15 16.66 37.19
CA ARG A 78 29.88 17.20 36.65
C ARG A 78 28.66 16.39 37.05
N PHE A 79 28.88 15.12 37.38
CA PHE A 79 27.87 14.16 37.79
C PHE A 79 28.00 13.89 39.29
N TYR A 80 27.89 12.63 39.73
CA TYR A 80 28.09 12.29 41.14
C TYR A 80 29.55 12.50 41.57
N SER A 81 29.75 12.78 42.85
CA SER A 81 31.09 12.88 43.45
C SER A 81 31.95 11.63 43.23
N HIS A 82 31.35 10.43 43.21
CA HIS A 82 32.08 9.19 42.89
C HIS A 82 32.39 9.02 41.37
N GLN A 83 32.15 10.04 40.55
CA GLN A 83 32.47 10.12 39.13
C GLN A 83 33.43 11.30 38.84
N PRO A 84 34.69 11.26 39.33
CA PRO A 84 35.66 12.31 39.08
C PRO A 84 35.96 12.50 37.59
N ASP A 85 35.94 13.75 37.15
CA ASP A 85 36.14 14.17 35.76
C ASP A 85 37.60 14.06 35.33
N LEU A 86 37.81 13.54 34.12
CA LEU A 86 39.11 13.43 33.50
C LEU A 86 39.58 14.79 33.00
N ASN A 87 40.85 15.09 33.19
CA ASN A 87 41.43 16.35 32.74
C ASN A 87 41.85 16.29 31.26
N PHE A 88 41.00 16.74 30.35
CA PHE A 88 41.31 16.75 28.92
C PHE A 88 42.35 17.79 28.50
N GLU A 89 42.77 18.72 29.36
CA GLU A 89 43.96 19.54 29.10
C GLU A 89 45.23 18.70 29.04
N SER A 90 45.26 17.59 29.79
CA SER A 90 46.37 16.64 29.80
C SER A 90 46.42 15.85 28.49
N PRO A 91 47.50 15.98 27.68
CA PRO A 91 47.65 15.19 26.46
C PRO A 91 47.64 13.68 26.71
N ARG A 92 48.03 13.26 27.93
CA ARG A 92 48.04 11.85 28.34
C ARG A 92 46.63 11.28 28.44
N VAL A 93 45.68 12.07 28.96
CA VAL A 93 44.26 11.65 29.06
C VAL A 93 43.71 11.45 27.65
N ARG A 94 43.93 12.41 26.76
CA ARG A 94 43.51 12.31 25.35
C ARG A 94 44.10 11.06 24.67
N GLU A 95 45.40 10.81 24.84
CA GLU A 95 46.06 9.62 24.28
C GLU A 95 45.47 8.30 24.83
N GLU A 96 45.24 8.20 26.15
CA GLU A 96 44.63 6.99 26.72
C GLU A 96 43.19 6.79 26.24
N MET A 97 42.41 7.86 26.07
CA MET A 97 41.04 7.76 25.53
C MET A 97 41.02 7.28 24.07
N LEU A 98 41.95 7.75 23.22
CA LEU A 98 42.10 7.22 21.86
C LEU A 98 42.47 5.73 21.86
N ARG A 99 43.25 5.25 22.83
CA ARG A 99 43.54 3.81 22.98
C ARG A 99 42.33 3.00 23.42
N VAL A 100 41.46 3.55 24.27
CA VAL A 100 40.18 2.90 24.65
C VAL A 100 39.28 2.76 23.42
N VAL A 101 39.23 3.77 22.56
CA VAL A 101 38.52 3.73 21.28
C VAL A 101 39.10 2.64 20.37
N ASP A 102 40.42 2.61 20.19
CA ASP A 102 41.11 1.60 19.39
C ASP A 102 40.81 0.17 19.87
N PHE A 103 40.75 -0.02 21.20
CA PHE A 103 40.47 -1.32 21.79
C PHE A 103 39.08 -1.85 21.38
N TRP A 104 38.03 -1.07 21.56
CA TRP A 104 36.66 -1.52 21.25
C TRP A 104 36.40 -1.65 19.75
N LEU A 105 36.84 -0.67 18.94
CA LEU A 105 36.69 -0.75 17.49
C LEU A 105 37.55 -1.87 16.90
N GLY A 106 38.73 -2.12 17.48
CA GLY A 106 39.59 -3.26 17.14
C GLY A 106 38.97 -4.62 17.44
N MET A 107 38.05 -4.72 18.40
CA MET A 107 37.25 -5.93 18.66
C MET A 107 36.11 -6.15 17.65
N GLY A 108 35.76 -5.13 16.87
CA GLY A 108 34.69 -5.18 15.88
C GLY A 108 33.39 -4.48 16.29
N VAL A 109 33.38 -3.66 17.35
CA VAL A 109 32.25 -2.76 17.65
C VAL A 109 32.03 -1.79 16.48
N ASP A 110 30.78 -1.56 16.09
CA ASP A 110 30.42 -0.77 14.89
C ASP A 110 30.30 0.73 15.17
N GLY A 111 30.17 1.12 16.43
CA GLY A 111 30.18 2.52 16.80
C GLY A 111 30.20 2.76 18.30
N LEU A 112 30.36 4.02 18.67
CA LEU A 112 30.47 4.48 20.05
C LEU A 112 29.47 5.63 20.28
N ARG A 113 28.62 5.48 21.31
CA ARG A 113 27.86 6.61 21.88
C ARG A 113 28.79 7.36 22.83
N LEU A 114 29.08 8.61 22.50
CA LEU A 114 29.94 9.50 23.27
C LEU A 114 29.09 10.15 24.36
N ASP A 115 29.17 9.57 25.55
CA ASP A 115 28.41 10.00 26.72
C ASP A 115 29.01 11.28 27.31
N ALA A 116 28.13 12.19 27.78
CA ALA A 116 28.52 13.41 28.46
C ALA A 116 29.48 14.33 27.67
N VAL A 117 29.39 14.31 26.34
CA VAL A 117 30.36 14.97 25.46
C VAL A 117 30.46 16.50 25.63
N PRO A 118 29.42 17.27 26.04
CA PRO A 118 29.57 18.71 26.20
C PRO A 118 30.52 19.18 27.29
N TYR A 119 30.96 18.28 28.17
CA TYR A 119 31.55 18.63 29.46
C TYR A 119 33.05 18.38 29.56
N LEU A 120 33.73 17.98 28.48
CA LEU A 120 35.11 17.48 28.52
C LEU A 120 36.17 18.49 29.01
N PHE A 121 35.95 19.78 28.80
CA PHE A 121 36.88 20.85 29.19
C PHE A 121 36.17 21.92 30.01
N GLU A 122 36.91 22.51 30.96
CA GLU A 122 36.42 23.57 31.84
C GLU A 122 37.24 24.87 31.71
N ARG A 123 36.57 26.02 31.77
CA ARG A 123 37.19 27.35 31.69
C ARG A 123 36.55 28.32 32.68
N GLU A 124 37.37 29.19 33.25
CA GLU A 124 36.87 30.26 34.13
C GLU A 124 36.05 31.28 33.31
N GLY A 125 34.96 31.76 33.89
CA GLY A 125 34.07 32.74 33.25
C GLY A 125 33.23 32.18 32.10
N THR A 126 33.08 30.86 32.01
CA THR A 126 32.18 30.18 31.06
C THR A 126 31.32 29.15 31.79
N THR A 127 30.26 28.66 31.14
CA THR A 127 29.42 27.58 31.65
C THR A 127 30.15 26.23 31.72
N SER A 128 31.37 26.13 31.15
CA SER A 128 32.10 24.87 30.96
C SER A 128 31.27 23.80 30.23
N GLU A 129 30.49 24.25 29.24
CA GLU A 129 29.75 23.41 28.30
C GLU A 129 30.06 23.86 26.87
N ASN A 130 30.08 22.94 25.90
CA ASN A 130 30.22 23.23 24.47
C ASN A 130 31.49 24.06 24.11
N LEU A 131 32.56 23.91 24.88
CA LEU A 131 33.77 24.71 24.66
C LEU A 131 34.45 24.37 23.33
N PRO A 132 35.10 25.34 22.65
CA PRO A 132 35.82 25.08 21.39
C PRO A 132 36.88 23.97 21.51
N GLU A 133 37.52 23.82 22.67
CA GLU A 133 38.49 22.76 22.93
C GLU A 133 37.85 21.36 22.97
N THR A 134 36.61 21.25 23.46
CA THR A 134 35.81 20.02 23.40
C THR A 134 35.61 19.60 21.94
N HIS A 135 35.12 20.52 21.10
CA HIS A 135 34.95 20.27 19.66
C HIS A 135 36.27 19.92 18.96
N ALA A 136 37.37 20.63 19.29
CA ALA A 136 38.68 20.34 18.73
C ALA A 136 39.16 18.90 19.04
N PHE A 137 38.90 18.40 20.26
CA PHE A 137 39.19 17.00 20.59
C PHE A 137 38.27 16.03 19.85
N LEU A 138 37.00 16.35 19.63
CA LEU A 138 36.10 15.49 18.85
C LEU A 138 36.52 15.38 17.39
N LYS A 139 37.04 16.46 16.79
CA LYS A 139 37.67 16.43 15.46
C LYS A 139 38.90 15.53 15.45
N GLU A 140 39.76 15.62 16.48
CA GLU A 140 40.92 14.72 16.64
C GLU A 140 40.47 13.25 16.74
N LEU A 141 39.47 12.97 17.58
CA LEU A 141 38.89 11.65 17.77
C LEU A 141 38.31 11.10 16.46
N ARG A 142 37.53 11.89 15.74
CA ARG A 142 36.93 11.50 14.46
C ARG A 142 38.00 11.20 13.42
N ALA A 143 38.99 12.08 13.27
CA ALA A 143 40.09 11.89 12.33
C ALA A 143 40.89 10.62 12.66
N HIS A 144 41.10 10.33 13.94
CA HIS A 144 41.77 9.11 14.40
C HIS A 144 40.96 7.84 14.06
N VAL A 145 39.64 7.87 14.26
CA VAL A 145 38.75 6.75 13.88
C VAL A 145 38.74 6.55 12.38
N ASP A 146 38.50 7.59 11.58
CA ASP A 146 38.41 7.51 10.11
C ASP A 146 39.74 7.05 9.47
N ALA A 147 40.88 7.36 10.10
CA ALA A 147 42.20 6.92 9.63
C ALA A 147 42.48 5.42 9.88
N LYS A 148 41.81 4.80 10.86
CA LYS A 148 42.10 3.41 11.30
C LYS A 148 40.98 2.42 11.00
N PHE A 149 39.73 2.88 11.00
CA PHE A 149 38.56 2.04 10.91
C PHE A 149 37.58 2.60 9.86
N THR A 150 37.12 1.73 8.97
CA THR A 150 36.12 2.08 7.96
C THR A 150 34.71 1.79 8.48
N ASP A 151 33.74 2.63 8.11
CA ASP A 151 32.30 2.45 8.38
C ASP A 151 31.98 2.27 9.88
N ARG A 152 32.58 3.14 10.72
CA ARG A 152 32.30 3.22 12.16
C ARG A 152 31.50 4.48 12.48
N LEU A 153 30.65 4.38 13.50
CA LEU A 153 29.75 5.43 13.94
C LEU A 153 30.24 6.09 15.23
N LEU A 154 30.31 7.42 15.26
CA LEU A 154 30.34 8.21 16.49
C LEU A 154 29.00 8.92 16.69
N LEU A 155 28.35 8.67 17.83
CA LEU A 155 27.04 9.21 18.20
C LEU A 155 27.17 10.11 19.45
N ALA A 156 26.97 11.41 19.31
CA ALA A 156 27.03 12.36 20.41
C ALA A 156 25.76 12.34 21.27
N GLU A 157 25.95 12.26 22.58
CA GLU A 157 24.94 12.65 23.56
C GLU A 157 25.15 14.12 23.98
N ALA A 158 24.55 15.03 23.20
CA ALA A 158 24.57 16.47 23.50
C ALA A 158 23.14 16.98 23.77
N ASN A 159 22.71 16.93 25.04
CA ASN A 159 21.43 17.51 25.46
C ASN A 159 21.55 19.04 25.56
N GLN A 160 21.47 19.72 24.43
CA GLN A 160 21.67 21.17 24.28
C GLN A 160 20.56 21.79 23.41
N TRP A 161 20.51 23.12 23.31
CA TRP A 161 19.64 23.82 22.36
C TRP A 161 19.98 23.45 20.90
N PRO A 162 19.07 23.62 19.92
CA PRO A 162 19.27 23.14 18.55
C PRO A 162 20.59 23.56 17.90
N GLU A 163 20.98 24.82 18.08
CA GLU A 163 22.20 25.39 17.49
C GLU A 163 23.44 24.70 18.07
N ASP A 164 23.50 24.58 19.39
CA ASP A 164 24.61 23.95 20.10
C ASP A 164 24.66 22.44 19.84
N ALA A 165 23.52 21.76 19.80
CA ALA A 165 23.45 20.33 19.50
C ALA A 165 23.92 20.03 18.07
N SER A 166 23.61 20.92 17.10
CA SER A 166 24.07 20.79 15.72
C SER A 166 25.58 21.02 15.55
N ALA A 167 26.21 21.79 16.44
CA ALA A 167 27.65 22.05 16.38
C ALA A 167 28.50 20.78 16.53
N TYR A 168 27.98 19.73 17.19
CA TYR A 168 28.67 18.44 17.37
C TYR A 168 28.83 17.61 16.08
N PHE A 169 28.24 18.05 14.97
CA PHE A 169 28.54 17.50 13.65
C PHE A 169 29.83 18.10 13.03
N GLY A 170 30.28 19.26 13.52
CA GLY A 170 31.33 20.04 12.90
C GLY A 170 30.98 20.38 11.44
N ASP A 171 31.98 20.34 10.57
CA ASP A 171 31.80 20.45 9.11
C ASP A 171 31.61 19.05 8.47
N GLY A 172 31.08 18.09 9.24
CA GLY A 172 31.04 16.67 8.93
C GLY A 172 32.25 15.88 9.45
N ASP A 173 33.10 16.54 10.24
CA ASP A 173 34.40 16.10 10.74
C ASP A 173 34.44 15.86 12.26
N GLU A 174 33.30 15.92 12.95
CA GLU A 174 33.16 15.53 14.36
C GLU A 174 32.32 14.24 14.48
N CYS A 175 31.10 14.29 15.02
CA CYS A 175 30.26 13.10 15.16
C CYS A 175 29.45 12.83 13.89
N ASN A 176 29.25 11.55 13.53
CA ASN A 176 28.37 11.21 12.42
C ASN A 176 26.90 11.38 12.83
N MET A 177 26.58 11.16 14.10
CA MET A 177 25.23 11.29 14.63
C MET A 177 25.21 12.08 15.94
N ALA A 178 24.09 12.74 16.21
CA ALA A 178 23.78 13.34 17.51
C ALA A 178 22.31 13.05 17.85
N PHE A 179 22.00 12.90 19.14
CA PHE A 179 20.61 12.78 19.57
C PHE A 179 19.85 14.09 19.38
N HIS A 180 18.65 14.00 18.79
CA HIS A 180 17.79 15.16 18.58
C HIS A 180 17.00 15.47 19.86
N PHE A 181 17.70 15.81 20.94
CA PHE A 181 17.10 16.22 22.21
C PHE A 181 16.07 17.37 22.07
N PRO A 182 16.28 18.40 21.22
CA PRO A 182 15.34 19.51 21.13
C PRO A 182 13.90 19.11 20.74
N VAL A 183 13.72 18.19 19.78
CA VAL A 183 12.40 17.81 19.28
C VAL A 183 11.64 16.90 20.24
N MET A 184 12.35 16.09 21.04
CA MET A 184 11.74 15.06 21.89
C MET A 184 10.71 15.64 22.88
N PRO A 185 11.00 16.66 23.72
CA PRO A 185 10.00 17.25 24.61
C PRO A 185 8.84 17.93 23.87
N ARG A 186 9.12 18.50 22.68
CA ARG A 186 8.13 19.23 21.88
C ARG A 186 7.09 18.31 21.27
N LEU A 187 7.42 17.05 20.98
CA LEU A 187 6.44 16.05 20.57
C LEU A 187 5.39 15.80 21.68
N PHE A 188 5.82 15.69 22.94
CA PHE A 188 4.90 15.54 24.07
C PHE A 188 4.07 16.82 24.29
N LEU A 189 4.70 17.99 24.26
CA LEU A 189 3.99 19.27 24.36
C LEU A 189 2.93 19.42 23.27
N ALA A 190 3.25 19.09 22.02
CA ALA A 190 2.34 19.21 20.89
C ALA A 190 1.09 18.32 21.01
N VAL A 191 1.25 17.09 21.50
CA VAL A 191 0.11 16.19 21.76
C VAL A 191 -0.74 16.69 22.93
N GLU A 192 -0.13 17.21 23.99
CA GLU A 192 -0.86 17.71 25.16
C GLU A 192 -1.60 19.04 24.86
N GLN A 193 -0.97 19.94 24.12
CA GLN A 193 -1.56 21.22 23.71
C GLN A 193 -2.55 21.06 22.55
N GLU A 194 -2.55 19.89 21.89
CA GLU A 194 -3.24 19.64 20.62
C GLU A 194 -2.84 20.69 19.55
N ASP A 195 -1.56 21.04 19.48
CA ASP A 195 -1.02 22.07 18.60
C ASP A 195 0.31 21.60 18.00
N ARG A 196 0.45 21.70 16.67
CA ARG A 196 1.68 21.33 15.97
C ARG A 196 2.82 22.34 16.16
N PHE A 197 2.51 23.56 16.60
CA PHE A 197 3.46 24.67 16.65
C PHE A 197 4.78 24.33 17.36
N PRO A 198 4.80 23.70 18.55
CA PRO A 198 6.06 23.38 19.23
C PRO A 198 7.00 22.49 18.40
N VAL A 199 6.46 21.56 17.61
CA VAL A 199 7.25 20.65 16.77
C VAL A 199 7.77 21.37 15.54
N VAL A 200 6.94 22.18 14.88
CA VAL A 200 7.34 22.91 13.68
C VAL A 200 8.38 23.98 14.03
N ASP A 201 8.14 24.75 15.09
CA ASP A 201 9.02 25.84 15.54
C ASP A 201 10.42 25.32 15.88
N ILE A 202 10.54 24.26 16.67
CA ILE A 202 11.86 23.72 17.05
C ILE A 202 12.61 23.12 15.86
N LEU A 203 11.91 22.48 14.93
CA LEU A 203 12.53 21.90 13.73
C LEU A 203 12.95 22.99 12.72
N GLN A 204 12.23 24.11 12.65
CA GLN A 204 12.63 25.26 11.83
C GLN A 204 13.83 26.03 12.42
N GLN A 205 13.98 26.04 13.75
CA GLN A 205 15.15 26.59 14.44
C GLN A 205 16.37 25.66 14.36
N THR A 206 16.18 24.37 14.07
CA THR A 206 17.28 23.40 14.01
C THR A 206 18.11 23.61 12.74
N PRO A 207 19.41 23.93 12.84
CA PRO A 207 20.24 24.17 11.66
C PRO A 207 20.36 22.96 10.74
N GLU A 208 20.62 23.21 9.44
CA GLU A 208 20.98 22.16 8.50
C GLU A 208 22.28 21.48 8.92
N ILE A 209 22.33 20.15 8.77
CA ILE A 209 23.48 19.33 9.15
C ILE A 209 24.29 18.92 7.92
N PRO A 210 25.59 18.59 8.06
CA PRO A 210 26.40 18.07 6.97
C PRO A 210 25.81 16.81 6.34
N ALA A 211 25.96 16.64 5.01
CA ALA A 211 25.32 15.56 4.24
C ALA A 211 25.75 14.14 4.66
N ASN A 212 26.89 14.00 5.32
CA ASN A 212 27.41 12.73 5.86
C ASN A 212 26.99 12.48 7.33
N CYS A 213 26.20 13.38 7.92
CA CYS A 213 25.72 13.30 9.29
C CYS A 213 24.23 12.97 9.35
N GLN A 214 23.73 12.61 10.53
CA GLN A 214 22.34 12.21 10.72
C GLN A 214 21.86 12.41 12.17
N TRP A 215 20.63 12.88 12.35
CA TRP A 215 20.00 12.92 13.67
C TRP A 215 19.61 11.52 14.18
N ALA A 216 19.76 11.28 15.49
CA ALA A 216 19.15 10.16 16.19
C ALA A 216 17.88 10.63 16.91
N VAL A 217 16.72 10.23 16.42
CA VAL A 217 15.40 10.64 16.97
C VAL A 217 14.94 9.59 17.96
N PHE A 218 14.38 9.99 19.09
CA PHE A 218 13.92 9.08 20.13
C PHE A 218 12.76 9.68 20.92
N LEU A 219 11.94 8.84 21.54
CA LEU A 219 10.85 9.28 22.41
C LEU A 219 11.23 9.22 23.89
N ARG A 220 11.90 8.14 24.29
CA ARG A 220 12.38 7.86 25.65
C ARG A 220 13.69 7.10 25.59
N ASN A 221 14.39 7.06 26.72
CA ASN A 221 15.68 6.40 26.88
C ASN A 221 15.78 5.84 28.32
N HIS A 222 16.99 5.46 28.71
CA HIS A 222 17.28 4.92 30.04
C HIS A 222 17.33 5.98 31.16
N ASP A 223 17.20 7.25 30.83
CA ASP A 223 17.14 8.37 31.77
C ASP A 223 15.72 8.91 31.92
N GLU A 224 15.57 9.99 32.67
CA GLU A 224 14.36 10.79 32.70
C GLU A 224 14.06 11.45 31.35
N LEU A 225 12.82 11.85 31.14
CA LEU A 225 12.48 12.82 30.11
C LEU A 225 13.05 14.16 30.59
N THR A 226 14.25 14.50 30.09
CA THR A 226 14.94 15.73 30.44
C THR A 226 14.14 16.95 29.96
N LEU A 227 14.05 17.94 30.83
CA LEU A 227 13.43 19.25 30.63
C LEU A 227 14.47 20.35 30.94
N GLU A 228 15.75 20.07 30.72
CA GLU A 228 16.82 21.06 30.89
C GLU A 228 16.75 22.13 29.79
N MET A 229 16.66 21.69 28.53
CA MET A 229 16.67 22.54 27.34
C MET A 229 15.27 22.89 26.84
N VAL A 230 14.44 23.36 27.78
CA VAL A 230 13.11 23.94 27.54
C VAL A 230 12.96 25.23 28.34
N SER A 231 12.04 26.10 27.93
CA SER A 231 11.69 27.29 28.72
C SER A 231 11.05 26.89 30.06
N ASP A 232 11.08 27.81 31.03
CA ASP A 232 10.46 27.59 32.34
C ASP A 232 8.96 27.31 32.25
N GLU A 233 8.27 27.99 31.32
CA GLU A 233 6.83 27.81 31.09
C GLU A 233 6.50 26.44 30.48
N GLU A 234 7.28 25.99 29.49
CA GLU A 234 7.17 24.65 28.92
C GLU A 234 7.43 23.58 29.97
N ARG A 235 8.46 23.76 30.81
CA ARG A 235 8.80 22.83 31.91
C ARG A 235 7.65 22.69 32.88
N ASP A 236 7.05 23.80 33.31
CA ASP A 236 5.92 23.80 34.23
C ASP A 236 4.65 23.20 33.60
N SER A 237 4.45 23.37 32.28
CA SER A 237 3.39 22.68 31.53
C SER A 237 3.62 21.17 31.53
N MET A 238 4.82 20.71 31.17
CA MET A 238 5.19 19.29 31.17
C MET A 238 5.01 18.63 32.54
N TYR A 239 5.42 19.32 33.62
CA TYR A 239 5.21 18.81 34.97
C TYR A 239 3.75 18.67 35.37
N ARG A 240 2.87 19.59 34.94
CA ARG A 240 1.43 19.52 35.25
C ARG A 240 0.73 18.39 34.50
N SER A 241 1.13 18.15 33.25
CA SER A 241 0.48 17.15 32.40
C SER A 241 1.03 15.75 32.62
N TYR A 242 2.36 15.58 32.68
CA TYR A 242 3.01 14.27 32.66
C TYR A 242 3.56 13.80 34.01
N ALA A 243 3.76 14.70 34.97
CA ALA A 243 4.32 14.41 36.29
C ALA A 243 3.51 15.01 37.44
N ARG A 244 2.20 14.70 37.48
CA ARG A 244 1.29 15.09 38.58
C ARG A 244 1.78 14.55 39.92
N ASN A 245 2.27 13.31 39.95
CA ASN A 245 2.95 12.77 41.12
C ASN A 245 4.36 13.37 41.20
N ARG A 246 4.65 14.09 42.28
CA ARG A 246 5.98 14.68 42.53
C ARG A 246 7.10 13.64 42.57
N GLN A 247 6.82 12.42 43.00
CA GLN A 247 7.79 11.32 42.99
C GLN A 247 8.28 10.98 41.58
N ALA A 248 7.49 11.28 40.54
CA ALA A 248 7.90 11.04 39.14
C ALA A 248 8.88 12.10 38.60
N ARG A 249 9.17 13.17 39.37
CA ARG A 249 10.14 14.21 39.02
C ARG A 249 11.50 13.86 39.62
N ILE A 250 12.56 14.14 38.88
CA ILE A 250 13.95 13.98 39.32
C ILE A 250 14.82 14.97 38.53
N ASN A 251 15.78 15.60 39.19
CA ASN A 251 16.59 16.68 38.63
C ASN A 251 15.67 17.72 37.93
N LEU A 252 15.95 18.03 36.67
CA LEU A 252 15.09 18.82 35.79
C LEU A 252 14.38 17.93 34.76
N GLY A 253 13.69 16.87 35.18
CA GLY A 253 12.96 15.99 34.26
C GLY A 253 11.94 15.04 34.90
N ILE A 254 11.44 14.11 34.09
CA ILE A 254 10.35 13.17 34.43
C ILE A 254 10.79 11.71 34.24
N ARG A 255 10.97 10.96 35.33
CA ARG A 255 11.44 9.56 35.32
C ARG A 255 10.32 8.54 35.07
N ARG A 256 9.65 8.65 33.92
CA ARG A 256 8.59 7.73 33.47
C ARG A 256 8.87 7.12 32.11
N ARG A 257 8.30 5.95 31.84
CA ARG A 257 8.31 5.28 30.53
C ARG A 257 7.28 5.87 29.57
N LEU A 258 7.37 5.51 28.29
CA LEU A 258 6.51 6.04 27.24
C LEU A 258 5.02 5.75 27.47
N ALA A 259 4.64 4.48 27.67
CA ALA A 259 3.24 4.13 27.87
C ALA A 259 2.62 4.81 29.11
N PRO A 260 3.28 4.83 30.29
CA PRO A 260 2.82 5.59 31.45
C PRO A 260 2.71 7.12 31.22
N LEU A 261 3.63 7.74 30.46
CA LEU A 261 3.54 9.16 30.08
C LEU A 261 2.29 9.44 29.24
N LEU A 262 1.95 8.53 28.34
CA LEU A 262 0.79 8.68 27.44
C LEU A 262 -0.51 8.15 28.05
N GLY A 263 -0.51 7.79 29.33
CA GLY A 263 -1.69 7.28 30.05
C GLY A 263 -2.18 5.94 29.51
N ASN A 264 -1.27 5.11 28.98
CA ASN A 264 -1.54 3.84 28.33
C ASN A 264 -2.55 3.93 27.16
N ASP A 265 -2.76 5.12 26.60
CA ASP A 265 -3.59 5.31 25.42
C ASP A 265 -2.83 4.79 24.19
N ARG A 266 -3.27 3.64 23.70
CA ARG A 266 -2.67 2.97 22.55
C ARG A 266 -2.59 3.88 21.32
N ARG A 267 -3.60 4.72 21.07
CA ARG A 267 -3.59 5.59 19.88
C ARG A 267 -2.52 6.67 19.99
N LYS A 268 -2.30 7.21 21.19
CA LYS A 268 -1.17 8.13 21.44
C LYS A 268 0.17 7.45 21.26
N ILE A 269 0.34 6.21 21.77
CA ILE A 269 1.58 5.45 21.62
C ILE A 269 1.87 5.20 20.14
N GLU A 270 0.86 4.82 19.36
CA GLU A 270 0.99 4.64 17.91
C GLU A 270 1.32 5.94 17.19
N LEU A 271 0.61 7.05 17.48
CA LEU A 271 0.88 8.37 16.93
C LEU A 271 2.33 8.81 17.18
N MET A 272 2.79 8.71 18.43
CA MET A 272 4.14 9.13 18.81
C MET A 272 5.21 8.27 18.12
N ASN A 273 4.99 6.96 18.01
CA ASN A 273 5.90 6.09 17.26
C ASN A 273 5.82 6.34 15.75
N ALA A 274 4.67 6.66 15.19
CA ALA A 274 4.55 7.06 13.78
C ALA A 274 5.34 8.35 13.51
N LEU A 275 5.29 9.34 14.40
CA LEU A 275 6.10 10.55 14.29
C LEU A 275 7.60 10.23 14.43
N LEU A 276 8.00 9.41 15.42
CA LEU A 276 9.38 8.93 15.58
C LEU A 276 9.92 8.29 14.28
N LEU A 277 9.11 7.47 13.63
CA LEU A 277 9.51 6.72 12.44
C LEU A 277 9.48 7.56 11.15
N SER A 278 8.81 8.72 11.14
CA SER A 278 8.60 9.56 9.96
C SER A 278 9.31 10.92 9.99
N LEU A 279 9.85 11.35 11.13
CA LEU A 279 10.74 12.52 11.22
C LEU A 279 12.12 12.24 10.59
N PRO A 280 12.86 13.28 10.16
CA PRO A 280 14.20 13.12 9.58
C PRO A 280 15.18 12.59 10.63
N GLY A 281 15.81 11.46 10.33
CA GLY A 281 16.83 10.85 11.19
C GLY A 281 16.74 9.33 11.28
N THR A 282 17.48 8.77 12.23
CA THR A 282 17.45 7.35 12.60
C THR A 282 16.72 7.19 13.92
N PRO A 283 15.61 6.44 13.96
CA PRO A 283 14.83 6.26 15.18
C PRO A 283 15.54 5.31 16.16
N VAL A 284 15.51 5.66 17.45
CA VAL A 284 15.97 4.81 18.55
C VAL A 284 14.77 4.43 19.41
N LEU A 285 14.52 3.11 19.52
CA LEU A 285 13.50 2.54 20.39
C LEU A 285 14.13 2.09 21.70
N TYR A 286 13.48 2.41 22.82
CA TYR A 286 13.91 1.95 24.13
C TYR A 286 13.27 0.60 24.46
N TYR A 287 14.08 -0.36 24.95
CA TYR A 287 13.64 -1.75 25.11
C TYR A 287 12.37 -1.85 25.96
N GLY A 288 11.37 -2.60 25.49
CA GLY A 288 10.10 -2.78 26.18
C GLY A 288 9.02 -1.75 25.81
N ASP A 289 9.36 -0.63 25.18
CA ASP A 289 8.34 0.32 24.71
C ASP A 289 7.52 -0.28 23.54
N GLU A 290 8.09 -1.23 22.79
CA GLU A 290 7.42 -1.99 21.72
C GLU A 290 6.31 -2.93 22.24
N ILE A 291 6.31 -3.23 23.53
CA ILE A 291 5.21 -3.94 24.21
C ILE A 291 4.43 -3.04 25.16
N GLY A 292 4.86 -1.78 25.36
CA GLY A 292 4.18 -0.82 26.23
C GLY A 292 4.52 -1.01 27.71
N MET A 293 5.74 -1.44 28.04
CA MET A 293 6.18 -1.61 29.42
C MET A 293 5.93 -0.36 30.28
N GLY A 294 5.53 -0.61 31.52
CA GLY A 294 5.36 0.41 32.55
C GLY A 294 6.66 0.77 33.27
N ASP A 295 6.53 1.63 34.28
CA ASP A 295 7.63 2.05 35.14
C ASP A 295 7.35 1.76 36.62
N ASN A 296 8.38 1.87 37.45
CA ASN A 296 8.26 1.87 38.91
C ASN A 296 9.00 3.09 39.50
N ILE A 297 8.29 4.22 39.58
CA ILE A 297 8.81 5.50 40.07
C ILE A 297 9.29 5.49 41.55
N TYR A 298 9.04 4.41 42.29
CA TYR A 298 9.49 4.25 43.67
C TYR A 298 10.89 3.63 43.77
N LEU A 299 11.44 3.12 42.66
CA LEU A 299 12.84 2.72 42.60
C LEU A 299 13.72 3.97 42.56
N GLY A 300 14.78 3.97 43.38
CA GLY A 300 15.68 5.11 43.53
C GLY A 300 16.33 5.54 42.21
N ASP A 301 16.63 6.84 42.11
CA ASP A 301 17.17 7.47 40.89
C ASP A 301 16.29 7.17 39.65
N ARG A 302 16.89 6.77 38.52
CA ARG A 302 16.22 6.47 37.24
C ARG A 302 15.92 4.98 37.06
N ASN A 303 16.13 4.15 38.09
CA ASN A 303 15.93 2.70 38.00
C ASN A 303 14.48 2.30 37.68
N GLY A 304 13.52 3.18 37.92
CA GLY A 304 12.11 2.96 37.60
C GLY A 304 11.82 2.65 36.14
N VAL A 305 12.67 3.08 35.20
CA VAL A 305 12.52 2.79 33.77
C VAL A 305 13.46 1.68 33.27
N ARG A 306 14.28 1.10 34.15
CA ARG A 306 15.34 0.13 33.85
C ARG A 306 15.04 -1.28 34.37
N THR A 307 13.77 -1.55 34.66
CA THR A 307 13.31 -2.86 35.17
C THR A 307 13.51 -3.97 34.13
N PRO A 308 13.60 -5.25 34.56
CA PRO A 308 13.84 -6.35 33.64
C PRO A 308 12.77 -6.45 32.54
N MET A 309 13.19 -6.86 31.34
CA MET A 309 12.29 -7.07 30.20
C MET A 309 11.21 -8.12 30.50
N GLN A 310 9.98 -7.89 30.02
CA GLN A 310 8.82 -8.75 30.27
C GLN A 310 8.60 -9.75 29.12
N TRP A 311 9.25 -10.91 29.19
CA TRP A 311 9.23 -11.93 28.14
C TRP A 311 7.97 -12.81 28.14
N SER A 312 7.55 -13.30 29.30
CA SER A 312 6.38 -14.18 29.43
C SER A 312 5.65 -13.95 30.76
N ALA A 313 4.53 -14.67 30.96
CA ALA A 313 3.81 -14.68 32.23
C ALA A 313 4.49 -15.53 33.33
N ASP A 314 5.63 -16.16 33.02
CA ASP A 314 6.36 -16.98 33.99
C ASP A 314 6.99 -16.14 35.11
N ARG A 315 7.53 -16.84 36.10
CA ARG A 315 8.35 -16.28 37.19
C ARG A 315 9.35 -15.24 36.65
N ASN A 316 9.39 -14.08 37.30
CA ASN A 316 10.24 -12.94 36.94
C ASN A 316 10.01 -12.48 35.49
N ALA A 317 8.78 -12.56 34.99
CA ALA A 317 8.41 -12.23 33.62
C ALA A 317 9.21 -13.00 32.54
N GLY A 318 9.68 -14.21 32.86
CA GLY A 318 10.56 -15.00 31.99
C GLY A 318 12.00 -14.47 31.88
N PHE A 319 12.36 -13.35 32.52
CA PHE A 319 13.69 -12.75 32.45
C PHE A 319 14.78 -13.61 33.12
N SER A 320 14.47 -14.26 34.23
CA SER A 320 15.44 -15.07 34.98
C SER A 320 14.74 -16.14 35.82
N ARG A 321 15.44 -17.27 36.04
CA ARG A 321 14.97 -18.35 36.93
C ARG A 321 15.38 -18.16 38.40
N ALA A 322 16.14 -17.10 38.70
CA ALA A 322 16.62 -16.80 40.04
C ALA A 322 15.48 -16.54 41.05
N ASN A 323 15.83 -16.52 42.35
CA ASN A 323 14.92 -15.99 43.36
C ASN A 323 14.54 -14.54 43.01
N PRO A 324 13.25 -14.14 42.98
CA PRO A 324 12.83 -12.77 42.67
C PRO A 324 13.55 -11.71 43.51
N GLN A 325 13.90 -12.03 44.77
CA GLN A 325 14.64 -11.15 45.67
C GLN A 325 16.12 -10.97 45.28
N GLN A 326 16.65 -11.81 44.40
CA GLN A 326 18.02 -11.75 43.88
C GLN A 326 18.09 -11.09 42.49
N LEU A 327 16.97 -10.60 41.96
CA LEU A 327 17.02 -9.79 40.74
C LEU A 327 17.74 -8.47 41.04
N TYR A 328 18.48 -7.96 40.05
CA TYR A 328 19.16 -6.67 40.17
C TYR A 328 18.18 -5.51 40.37
N LEU A 329 16.99 -5.60 39.74
CA LEU A 329 15.81 -4.78 39.96
C LEU A 329 14.55 -5.65 39.86
N PRO A 330 13.47 -5.30 40.58
CA PRO A 330 12.23 -6.05 40.49
C PRO A 330 11.55 -5.87 39.13
N VAL A 331 10.76 -6.87 38.71
CA VAL A 331 9.83 -6.75 37.59
C VAL A 331 8.64 -5.85 37.95
N ILE A 332 7.94 -5.33 36.94
CA ILE A 332 6.75 -4.50 37.16
C ILE A 332 5.57 -5.39 37.56
N ILE A 333 4.97 -5.07 38.71
CA ILE A 333 3.79 -5.73 39.27
C ILE A 333 2.63 -4.76 39.49
N ASP A 334 2.72 -3.55 38.92
CA ASP A 334 1.58 -2.63 38.88
C ASP A 334 0.46 -3.25 38.02
N PRO A 335 -0.81 -3.24 38.45
CA PRO A 335 -1.89 -3.89 37.73
C PRO A 335 -2.07 -3.44 36.27
N GLU A 336 -1.77 -2.18 35.94
CA GLU A 336 -1.93 -1.65 34.58
C GLU A 336 -0.84 -2.15 33.62
N TYR A 337 0.35 -2.45 34.14
CA TYR A 337 1.52 -2.85 33.35
C TYR A 337 2.08 -4.22 33.76
N HIS A 338 1.27 -5.04 34.44
CA HIS A 338 1.69 -6.30 35.04
C HIS A 338 2.19 -7.28 33.97
N TYR A 339 3.33 -7.92 34.23
CA TYR A 339 3.97 -8.81 33.24
C TYR A 339 3.11 -10.02 32.83
N GLU A 340 2.19 -10.48 33.68
CA GLU A 340 1.27 -11.58 33.32
C GLU A 340 0.33 -11.22 32.17
N ALA A 341 -0.05 -9.95 32.03
CA ALA A 341 -0.89 -9.46 30.94
C ALA A 341 -0.08 -8.81 29.80
N LEU A 342 1.00 -8.11 30.16
CA LEU A 342 1.85 -7.36 29.23
C LEU A 342 3.21 -8.04 29.13
N ASN A 343 3.38 -8.93 28.16
CA ASN A 343 4.67 -9.58 27.88
C ASN A 343 4.81 -9.92 26.40
N VAL A 344 6.04 -10.24 25.99
CA VAL A 344 6.37 -10.57 24.59
C VAL A 344 5.57 -11.78 24.10
N GLU A 345 5.51 -12.87 24.85
CA GLU A 345 4.79 -14.10 24.47
C GLU A 345 3.31 -13.84 24.17
N ALA A 346 2.61 -13.14 25.08
CA ALA A 346 1.20 -12.79 24.92
C ALA A 346 0.97 -11.87 23.71
N GLN A 347 1.85 -10.89 23.49
CA GLN A 347 1.74 -9.99 22.34
C GLN A 347 2.16 -10.62 21.02
N HIS A 348 3.11 -11.56 21.04
CA HIS A 348 3.51 -12.33 19.88
C HIS A 348 2.35 -13.20 19.37
N ASN A 349 1.56 -13.78 20.28
CA ASN A 349 0.40 -14.61 19.92
C ASN A 349 -0.85 -13.80 19.55
N ASN A 350 -0.81 -12.46 19.63
CA ASN A 350 -1.91 -11.57 19.24
C ASN A 350 -1.48 -10.66 18.07
N PRO A 351 -1.88 -10.95 16.82
CA PRO A 351 -1.50 -10.17 15.64
C PRO A 351 -1.85 -8.67 15.69
N ASN A 352 -2.79 -8.27 16.57
CA ASN A 352 -3.20 -6.89 16.75
C ASN A 352 -2.48 -6.18 17.91
N SER A 353 -1.42 -6.78 18.47
CA SER A 353 -0.65 -6.25 19.60
C SER A 353 0.21 -5.03 19.26
N LEU A 354 0.82 -4.41 20.30
CA LEU A 354 1.78 -3.29 20.10
C LEU A 354 3.04 -3.79 19.42
N PHE A 355 3.47 -4.97 19.83
CA PHE A 355 4.59 -5.67 19.25
C PHE A 355 4.44 -5.82 17.73
N TRP A 356 3.32 -6.40 17.27
CA TRP A 356 3.08 -6.62 15.84
C TRP A 356 2.85 -5.34 15.06
N TRP A 357 2.16 -4.37 15.65
CA TRP A 357 2.02 -3.05 15.04
C TRP A 357 3.39 -2.37 14.85
N THR A 358 4.24 -2.35 15.88
CA THR A 358 5.57 -1.73 15.84
C THR A 358 6.46 -2.43 14.82
N LYS A 359 6.45 -3.77 14.79
CA LYS A 359 7.20 -4.56 13.80
C LYS A 359 6.76 -4.25 12.37
N ARG A 360 5.45 -4.14 12.11
CA ARG A 360 4.90 -3.75 10.79
C ARG A 360 5.35 -2.34 10.39
N MET A 361 5.27 -1.37 11.30
CA MET A 361 5.69 0.01 11.03
C MET A 361 7.20 0.12 10.71
N ILE A 362 8.05 -0.62 11.43
CA ILE A 362 9.49 -0.68 11.13
C ILE A 362 9.74 -1.33 9.78
N ALA A 363 9.03 -2.42 9.45
CA ALA A 363 9.16 -3.09 8.16
C ALA A 363 8.76 -2.15 7.00
N LEU A 364 7.65 -1.42 7.14
CA LEU A 364 7.21 -0.40 6.18
C LEU A 364 8.25 0.69 6.01
N ARG A 365 8.79 1.22 7.11
CA ARG A 365 9.84 2.25 7.08
C ARG A 365 11.08 1.77 6.33
N LYS A 366 11.48 0.50 6.48
CA LYS A 366 12.67 -0.06 5.81
C LYS A 366 12.53 -0.15 4.29
N ARG A 367 11.31 -0.20 3.75
CA ARG A 367 11.05 -0.26 2.30
C ARG A 367 11.32 1.06 1.60
N SER A 368 11.10 2.17 2.30
CA SER A 368 11.25 3.50 1.73
C SER A 368 12.50 4.18 2.26
N GLY A 369 13.44 4.47 1.36
CA GLY A 369 14.61 5.28 1.68
C GLY A 369 14.23 6.69 2.17
N VAL A 370 13.03 7.16 1.80
CA VAL A 370 12.51 8.50 2.10
C VAL A 370 12.43 8.78 3.59
N MET A 371 12.02 7.80 4.40
CA MET A 371 11.79 8.03 5.83
C MET A 371 13.10 8.23 6.59
N GLY A 372 14.19 7.61 6.12
CA GLY A 372 15.51 7.74 6.73
C GLY A 372 16.38 8.86 6.15
N ARG A 373 16.25 9.15 4.86
CA ARG A 373 17.19 10.05 4.14
C ARG A 373 16.52 11.21 3.41
N GLY A 374 15.20 11.24 3.35
CA GLY A 374 14.48 12.31 2.66
C GLY A 374 14.55 13.62 3.40
N ASP A 375 14.41 14.70 2.65
CA ASP A 375 14.15 16.03 3.20
C ASP A 375 12.82 16.06 3.97
N ILE A 376 12.53 17.19 4.61
CA ILE A 376 11.24 17.43 5.24
C ILE A 376 10.73 18.80 4.81
N GLU A 377 9.48 18.86 4.37
CA GLU A 377 8.79 20.11 4.05
C GLU A 377 7.45 20.15 4.78
N PHE A 378 7.29 21.11 5.70
CA PHE A 378 6.06 21.26 6.46
C PHE A 378 4.96 21.90 5.62
N LEU A 379 3.75 21.33 5.75
CA LEU A 379 2.53 21.94 5.24
C LEU A 379 1.87 22.73 6.37
N PHE A 380 1.30 23.88 6.03
CA PHE A 380 0.68 24.80 7.00
C PHE A 380 -0.83 24.93 6.81
N PRO A 381 -1.63 23.86 7.01
CA PRO A 381 -3.07 23.98 6.91
C PRO A 381 -3.65 24.79 8.07
N ASP A 382 -4.82 25.41 7.86
CA ASP A 382 -5.45 26.29 8.86
C ASP A 382 -5.76 25.60 10.20
N ASN A 383 -5.92 24.27 10.21
CA ASN A 383 -6.15 23.50 11.43
C ASN A 383 -4.82 23.26 12.19
N PRO A 384 -4.55 23.93 13.33
CA PRO A 384 -3.29 23.80 14.06
C PRO A 384 -3.13 22.44 14.74
N LYS A 385 -4.24 21.69 14.90
CA LYS A 385 -4.28 20.37 15.54
C LYS A 385 -3.73 19.26 14.66
N VAL A 386 -3.48 19.53 13.38
CA VAL A 386 -2.99 18.57 12.41
C VAL A 386 -1.59 18.96 11.97
N LEU A 387 -0.63 18.09 12.29
CA LEU A 387 0.73 18.17 11.76
C LEU A 387 0.78 17.47 10.41
N ALA A 388 1.22 18.17 9.36
CA ALA A 388 1.36 17.61 8.03
C ALA A 388 2.70 18.03 7.43
N PHE A 389 3.40 17.10 6.79
CA PHE A 389 4.66 17.35 6.10
C PHE A 389 4.89 16.32 5.01
N THR A 390 5.70 16.69 4.02
CA THR A 390 6.17 15.76 3.00
C THR A 390 7.62 15.34 3.30
N ARG A 391 7.96 14.13 2.86
CA ARG A 391 9.33 13.61 2.81
C ARG A 391 9.63 13.28 1.35
N THR A 392 10.73 13.80 0.81
CA THR A 392 11.17 13.55 -0.57
C THR A 392 12.60 13.03 -0.59
N TYR A 393 12.82 11.96 -1.34
CA TYR A 393 14.14 11.36 -1.54
C TYR A 393 14.18 10.68 -2.90
N ARG A 394 14.98 11.24 -3.81
CA ARG A 394 15.00 10.81 -5.22
C ARG A 394 13.59 10.90 -5.82
N ASP A 395 13.05 9.80 -6.33
CA ASP A 395 11.73 9.76 -6.96
C ASP A 395 10.60 9.40 -5.98
N GLU A 396 10.94 9.00 -4.75
CA GLU A 396 9.95 8.66 -3.71
C GLU A 396 9.50 9.91 -2.95
N ARG A 397 8.18 10.02 -2.76
CA ARG A 397 7.54 11.09 -2.00
C ARG A 397 6.48 10.51 -1.08
N VAL A 398 6.52 10.89 0.19
CA VAL A 398 5.50 10.50 1.17
C VAL A 398 4.96 11.72 1.90
N LEU A 399 3.64 11.85 1.89
CA LEU A 399 2.90 12.82 2.70
C LEU A 399 2.52 12.15 4.04
N VAL A 400 2.94 12.77 5.14
CA VAL A 400 2.60 12.37 6.50
C VAL A 400 1.59 13.36 7.05
N VAL A 401 0.47 12.85 7.59
CA VAL A 401 -0.59 13.67 8.20
C VAL A 401 -0.96 13.05 9.54
N ALA A 402 -0.89 13.83 10.60
CA ALA A 402 -1.04 13.36 11.97
C ALA A 402 -1.98 14.29 12.76
N ASN A 403 -3.05 13.72 13.31
CA ASN A 403 -3.95 14.42 14.22
C ASN A 403 -3.39 14.38 15.65
N LEU A 404 -3.07 15.53 16.22
CA LEU A 404 -2.57 15.67 17.59
C LEU A 404 -3.70 15.75 18.62
N SER A 405 -4.95 15.91 18.17
CA SER A 405 -6.12 16.07 19.02
C SER A 405 -6.73 14.75 19.47
N ARG A 406 -7.30 14.77 20.68
CA ARG A 406 -8.15 13.70 21.21
C ARG A 406 -9.51 13.58 20.54
N HIS A 407 -9.83 14.49 19.62
CA HIS A 407 -11.08 14.53 18.87
C HIS A 407 -10.83 14.36 17.38
N ALA A 408 -11.83 13.90 16.63
CA ALA A 408 -11.74 13.83 15.18
C ALA A 408 -11.50 15.22 14.59
N GLN A 409 -10.64 15.30 13.59
CA GLN A 409 -10.27 16.54 12.89
C GLN A 409 -10.44 16.37 11.39
N TYR A 410 -10.75 17.46 10.70
CA TYR A 410 -10.59 17.55 9.26
C TYR A 410 -9.45 18.53 8.94
N VAL A 411 -8.84 18.37 7.77
CA VAL A 411 -7.77 19.24 7.28
C VAL A 411 -7.88 19.39 5.78
N GLU A 412 -7.64 20.60 5.28
CA GLU A 412 -7.50 20.89 3.86
C GLU A 412 -6.03 21.16 3.58
N LEU A 413 -5.40 20.35 2.71
CA LEU A 413 -3.98 20.44 2.39
C LEU A 413 -3.77 21.06 1.01
N ALA A 414 -2.92 22.08 0.94
CA ALA A 414 -2.46 22.64 -0.33
C ALA A 414 -1.44 21.69 -0.97
N LEU A 415 -1.90 20.83 -1.89
CA LEU A 415 -1.08 19.83 -2.58
C LEU A 415 -0.92 20.12 -4.08
N GLN A 416 -1.07 21.38 -4.50
CA GLN A 416 -1.10 21.75 -5.93
C GLN A 416 0.21 21.36 -6.66
N ASP A 417 1.34 21.38 -5.97
CA ASP A 417 2.64 20.96 -6.51
C ASP A 417 2.71 19.45 -6.83
N PHE A 418 1.70 18.69 -6.38
CA PHE A 418 1.55 17.26 -6.60
C PHE A 418 0.35 16.92 -7.51
N GLU A 419 -0.19 17.89 -8.26
CA GLU A 419 -1.31 17.67 -9.20
C GLU A 419 -1.03 16.48 -10.14
N GLY A 420 -2.00 15.57 -10.27
CA GLY A 420 -1.89 14.37 -11.11
C GLY A 420 -1.24 13.16 -10.43
N THR A 421 -0.76 13.28 -9.19
CA THR A 421 -0.38 12.12 -8.37
C THR A 421 -1.61 11.47 -7.73
N VAL A 422 -1.49 10.19 -7.39
CA VAL A 422 -2.48 9.44 -6.61
C VAL A 422 -1.87 9.14 -5.24
N PRO A 423 -2.42 9.70 -4.15
CA PRO A 423 -2.00 9.34 -2.81
C PRO A 423 -2.41 7.88 -2.53
N VAL A 424 -1.44 7.04 -2.15
CA VAL A 424 -1.65 5.64 -1.79
C VAL A 424 -1.25 5.44 -0.33
N GLU A 425 -2.18 4.95 0.47
CA GLU A 425 -1.96 4.73 1.89
C GLU A 425 -0.97 3.57 2.10
N VAL A 426 0.11 3.85 2.85
CA VAL A 426 1.31 2.99 2.92
C VAL A 426 1.05 1.70 3.71
N LEU A 427 0.15 1.69 4.71
CA LEU A 427 -0.11 0.49 5.51
C LEU A 427 -0.95 -0.54 4.76
N GLY A 428 -2.02 -0.12 4.10
CA GLY A 428 -3.04 -0.97 3.49
C GLY A 428 -3.07 -0.96 1.95
N GLY A 429 -2.29 -0.09 1.29
CA GLY A 429 -2.26 0.04 -0.17
C GLY A 429 -3.50 0.68 -0.77
N THR A 430 -4.34 1.32 0.06
CA THR A 430 -5.59 1.94 -0.39
C THR A 430 -5.29 3.19 -1.21
N ARG A 431 -5.81 3.27 -2.44
CA ARG A 431 -5.70 4.45 -3.30
C ARG A 431 -6.74 5.49 -2.91
N PHE A 432 -6.29 6.71 -2.68
CA PHE A 432 -7.16 7.86 -2.43
C PHE A 432 -7.47 8.60 -3.75
N PRO A 433 -8.44 9.53 -3.77
CA PRO A 433 -8.68 10.37 -4.94
C PRO A 433 -7.41 11.07 -5.46
N PRO A 434 -7.22 11.21 -6.78
CA PRO A 434 -6.04 11.88 -7.33
C PRO A 434 -5.98 13.34 -6.87
N VAL A 435 -4.77 13.85 -6.68
CA VAL A 435 -4.54 15.25 -6.32
C VAL A 435 -4.94 16.14 -7.49
N GLY A 436 -5.92 17.00 -7.27
CA GLY A 436 -6.34 18.04 -8.20
C GLY A 436 -5.87 19.43 -7.78
N ARG A 437 -6.51 20.47 -8.33
CA ARG A 437 -6.20 21.88 -8.02
C ARG A 437 -6.82 22.40 -6.73
N LEU A 438 -7.90 21.77 -6.27
CA LEU A 438 -8.57 22.14 -5.03
C LEU A 438 -7.75 21.65 -3.82
N PRO A 439 -7.86 22.33 -2.65
CA PRO A 439 -7.30 21.82 -1.41
C PRO A 439 -7.76 20.38 -1.14
N TYR A 440 -6.81 19.55 -0.75
CA TYR A 440 -7.02 18.13 -0.56
C TYR A 440 -7.58 17.86 0.84
N LEU A 441 -8.86 17.50 0.91
CA LEU A 441 -9.56 17.26 2.17
C LEU A 441 -9.24 15.88 2.74
N LEU A 442 -8.82 15.82 4.00
CA LEU A 442 -8.66 14.60 4.78
C LEU A 442 -9.42 14.71 6.12
N THR A 443 -9.92 13.58 6.60
CA THR A 443 -10.51 13.44 7.94
C THR A 443 -9.74 12.38 8.72
N LEU A 444 -9.39 12.70 9.97
CA LEU A 444 -8.63 11.82 10.85
C LEU A 444 -9.39 11.61 12.16
N GLY A 445 -9.44 10.37 12.63
CA GLY A 445 -9.93 10.04 13.96
C GLY A 445 -9.02 10.60 15.07
N PRO A 446 -9.44 10.53 16.35
CA PRO A 446 -8.61 10.91 17.50
C PRO A 446 -7.23 10.26 17.47
N TYR A 447 -6.18 11.08 17.55
CA TYR A 447 -4.77 10.65 17.43
C TYR A 447 -4.43 9.81 16.19
N GLY A 448 -5.28 9.86 15.16
CA GLY A 448 -5.07 9.15 13.91
C GLY A 448 -3.97 9.78 13.08
N PHE A 449 -3.26 8.97 12.30
CA PHE A 449 -2.28 9.42 11.32
C PHE A 449 -2.43 8.62 10.02
N VAL A 450 -1.94 9.18 8.92
CA VAL A 450 -1.81 8.49 7.63
C VAL A 450 -0.45 8.81 7.02
N TRP A 451 0.13 7.79 6.39
CA TRP A 451 1.30 7.94 5.51
C TRP A 451 0.83 7.64 4.09
N LEU A 452 0.95 8.61 3.19
CA LEU A 452 0.46 8.53 1.82
C LEU A 452 1.65 8.65 0.85
N SER A 453 1.97 7.59 0.12
CA SER A 453 2.90 7.67 -1.00
C SER A 453 2.25 8.44 -2.14
N LEU A 454 2.93 9.46 -2.67
CA LEU A 454 2.43 10.26 -3.78
C LEU A 454 2.94 9.66 -5.09
N GLU A 455 2.19 8.70 -5.63
CA GLU A 455 2.58 7.98 -6.83
C GLU A 455 2.16 8.74 -8.09
N GLN A 456 3.03 8.82 -9.09
CA GLN A 456 2.60 9.31 -10.39
C GLN A 456 1.52 8.38 -10.94
N HIS A 457 0.42 8.96 -11.40
CA HIS A 457 -0.58 8.20 -12.14
C HIS A 457 0.06 7.70 -13.44
N THR A 458 0.64 6.50 -13.43
CA THR A 458 0.92 5.75 -14.65
C THR A 458 -0.43 5.29 -15.18
N ALA A 459 -1.15 6.22 -15.82
CA ALA A 459 -1.93 5.79 -16.96
C ALA A 459 -0.89 5.21 -17.90
N ASP A 460 -1.00 3.93 -18.27
CA ASP A 460 -0.23 3.39 -19.38
C ASP A 460 -0.10 4.46 -20.45
N ALA A 461 1.13 4.90 -20.71
CA ALA A 461 1.47 6.03 -21.56
C ALA A 461 1.16 5.75 -23.04
N THR A 462 -0.13 5.62 -23.34
CA THR A 462 -0.69 5.48 -24.70
C THR A 462 -1.80 6.49 -24.97
N ALA A 463 -2.11 7.37 -24.01
CA ALA A 463 -3.15 8.39 -24.16
C ALA A 463 -2.71 9.80 -23.71
N THR A 464 -1.46 10.21 -24.00
CA THR A 464 -1.18 11.65 -24.08
C THR A 464 -1.72 12.16 -25.42
N GLY A 465 -2.86 12.84 -25.33
CA GLY A 465 -3.51 13.51 -26.44
C GLY A 465 -2.57 14.52 -27.08
N GLY A 466 -2.06 14.19 -28.27
CA GLY A 466 -1.59 15.21 -29.20
C GLY A 466 -2.72 16.16 -29.57
N ILE A 467 -2.40 17.39 -29.94
CA ILE A 467 -3.34 18.40 -30.47
C ILE A 467 -4.32 17.71 -31.44
N PRO A 468 -5.65 17.79 -31.22
CA PRO A 468 -6.62 17.11 -32.06
C PRO A 468 -6.40 17.48 -33.53
N LYS A 469 -6.23 16.48 -34.40
CA LYS A 469 -6.04 16.72 -35.83
C LYS A 469 -7.26 17.46 -36.39
N ALA A 470 -7.01 18.56 -37.11
CA ALA A 470 -8.07 19.33 -37.73
C ALA A 470 -8.70 18.57 -38.90
N VAL A 471 -10.02 18.41 -38.90
CA VAL A 471 -10.81 17.90 -40.02
C VAL A 471 -11.53 19.07 -40.68
N PRO A 472 -11.26 19.37 -41.95
CA PRO A 472 -12.01 20.40 -42.67
C PRO A 472 -13.44 19.92 -42.95
N VAL A 473 -14.43 20.77 -42.69
CA VAL A 473 -15.84 20.48 -42.92
C VAL A 473 -16.45 21.52 -43.86
N SER A 474 -17.10 21.07 -44.93
CA SER A 474 -17.77 21.91 -45.92
C SER A 474 -19.25 22.08 -45.55
N GLY A 475 -19.55 23.16 -44.81
CA GLY A 475 -20.92 23.52 -44.42
C GLY A 475 -21.23 23.32 -42.93
N ALA A 476 -22.41 22.76 -42.64
CA ALA A 476 -22.83 22.43 -41.28
C ALA A 476 -21.90 21.37 -40.66
N TRP A 477 -21.67 21.39 -39.35
CA TRP A 477 -20.71 20.49 -38.71
C TRP A 477 -21.06 19.01 -38.91
N GLU A 478 -22.35 18.70 -38.98
CA GLU A 478 -22.90 17.38 -39.22
C GLU A 478 -22.55 16.81 -40.61
N SER A 479 -22.12 17.65 -41.56
CA SER A 479 -21.67 17.19 -42.88
C SER A 479 -20.40 16.33 -42.78
N VAL A 480 -19.67 16.36 -41.66
CA VAL A 480 -18.53 15.47 -41.36
C VAL A 480 -18.89 13.98 -41.47
N PHE A 481 -20.16 13.62 -41.29
CA PHE A 481 -20.65 12.24 -41.41
C PHE A 481 -21.06 11.87 -42.86
N ALA A 482 -21.10 12.83 -43.79
CA ALA A 482 -21.61 12.67 -45.14
C ALA A 482 -20.61 13.10 -46.24
N GLY A 483 -20.86 12.64 -47.48
CA GLY A 483 -20.19 13.15 -48.69
C GLY A 483 -18.65 13.10 -48.68
N ARG A 484 -18.02 14.21 -49.11
CA ARG A 484 -16.56 14.35 -49.28
C ARG A 484 -15.81 14.56 -47.96
N ASP A 485 -16.48 15.06 -46.93
CA ASP A 485 -15.88 15.39 -45.63
C ASP A 485 -15.69 14.15 -44.73
N ARG A 486 -16.52 13.12 -44.95
CA ARG A 486 -16.41 11.78 -44.34
C ARG A 486 -15.02 11.15 -44.47
N SER A 487 -14.36 11.32 -45.62
CA SER A 487 -13.02 10.79 -45.86
C SER A 487 -11.93 11.46 -45.00
N GLY A 488 -12.18 12.67 -44.49
CA GLY A 488 -11.34 13.33 -43.50
C GLY A 488 -11.47 12.68 -42.12
N LEU A 489 -12.71 12.42 -41.69
CA LEU A 489 -13.03 11.75 -40.44
C LEU A 489 -12.46 10.31 -40.38
N GLU A 490 -12.68 9.50 -41.42
CA GLU A 490 -12.17 8.11 -41.50
C GLU A 490 -10.64 8.03 -41.33
N ARG A 491 -9.90 9.06 -41.77
CA ARG A 491 -8.45 9.15 -41.61
C ARG A 491 -8.04 9.44 -40.17
N VAL A 492 -8.77 10.32 -39.49
CA VAL A 492 -8.50 10.65 -38.08
C VAL A 492 -8.88 9.49 -37.18
N MET A 493 -10.05 8.87 -37.41
CA MET A 493 -10.50 7.69 -36.67
C MET A 493 -9.51 6.52 -36.74
N ARG A 494 -8.81 6.32 -37.88
CA ARG A 494 -7.76 5.30 -38.01
C ARG A 494 -6.63 5.47 -36.99
N THR A 495 -6.24 6.71 -36.69
CA THR A 495 -5.21 7.00 -35.68
C THR A 495 -5.81 6.90 -34.28
N TRP A 496 -7.00 7.48 -34.08
CA TRP A 496 -7.65 7.58 -32.78
C TRP A 496 -8.05 6.21 -32.20
N LEU A 497 -8.60 5.31 -33.02
CA LEU A 497 -9.03 3.97 -32.59
C LEU A 497 -7.86 3.11 -32.07
N ARG A 498 -6.67 3.23 -32.66
CA ARG A 498 -5.49 2.47 -32.24
C ARG A 498 -5.04 2.80 -30.81
N GLY A 499 -5.30 4.02 -30.34
CA GLY A 499 -5.00 4.44 -28.98
C GLY A 499 -6.03 3.96 -27.94
N ARG A 500 -7.13 3.32 -28.35
CA ARG A 500 -8.22 2.93 -27.44
C ARG A 500 -8.00 1.54 -26.86
N ARG A 501 -8.28 1.36 -25.56
CA ARG A 501 -8.13 0.06 -24.88
C ARG A 501 -9.04 -1.02 -25.46
N TRP A 502 -10.30 -0.68 -25.75
CA TRP A 502 -11.31 -1.58 -26.33
C TRP A 502 -11.10 -1.96 -27.80
N TYR A 503 -10.14 -1.36 -28.50
CA TYR A 503 -9.87 -1.72 -29.90
C TYR A 503 -9.09 -3.04 -29.99
N ALA A 504 -9.78 -4.12 -30.38
CA ALA A 504 -9.19 -5.47 -30.50
C ALA A 504 -8.19 -5.65 -31.67
N GLY A 505 -8.12 -4.71 -32.62
CA GLY A 505 -7.29 -4.82 -33.82
C GLY A 505 -5.85 -4.32 -33.68
N LYS A 506 -5.34 -4.07 -32.46
CA LYS A 506 -4.05 -3.39 -32.22
C LYS A 506 -2.85 -4.03 -32.92
N GLU A 507 -2.82 -5.35 -32.97
CA GLU A 507 -1.71 -6.13 -33.54
C GLU A 507 -1.84 -6.35 -35.06
N ARG A 508 -3.01 -6.05 -35.65
CA ARG A 508 -3.28 -6.27 -37.07
C ARG A 508 -3.06 -4.99 -37.88
N GLN A 509 -2.58 -5.16 -39.12
CA GLN A 509 -2.40 -4.04 -40.03
C GLN A 509 -3.72 -3.69 -40.72
N VAL A 510 -4.20 -2.45 -40.53
CA VAL A 510 -5.45 -1.95 -41.11
C VAL A 510 -5.23 -1.58 -42.59
N SER A 511 -5.95 -2.25 -43.48
CA SER A 511 -6.01 -1.96 -44.91
C SER A 511 -6.91 -0.74 -45.18
N SER A 512 -8.18 -0.85 -44.81
CA SER A 512 -9.18 0.22 -44.96
C SER A 512 -10.04 0.36 -43.72
N MET A 513 -10.57 1.58 -43.52
CA MET A 513 -11.55 1.88 -42.48
C MET A 513 -12.60 2.76 -43.12
N ARG A 514 -13.87 2.37 -43.00
CA ARG A 514 -15.01 3.09 -43.56
C ARG A 514 -16.11 3.16 -42.53
N ILE A 515 -16.74 4.31 -42.40
CA ILE A 515 -18.05 4.35 -41.74
C ILE A 515 -19.00 3.60 -42.70
N THR A 516 -19.85 2.71 -42.23
CA THR A 516 -20.81 1.97 -43.06
C THR A 516 -22.21 2.51 -42.90
N ALA A 517 -22.60 2.87 -41.67
CA ALA A 517 -23.90 3.43 -41.37
C ALA A 517 -23.78 4.51 -40.27
N THR A 518 -24.73 5.43 -40.29
CA THR A 518 -24.92 6.45 -39.26
C THR A 518 -26.36 6.49 -38.80
N VAL A 519 -26.58 6.69 -37.50
CA VAL A 519 -27.91 6.86 -36.92
C VAL A 519 -27.91 8.12 -36.05
N PRO A 520 -28.64 9.18 -36.47
CA PRO A 520 -28.67 10.43 -35.71
C PRO A 520 -29.51 10.27 -34.43
N LEU A 521 -29.01 10.83 -33.33
CA LEU A 521 -29.67 10.96 -32.04
C LEU A 521 -29.85 12.47 -31.71
N PRO A 522 -30.65 12.83 -30.71
CA PRO A 522 -30.77 14.22 -30.25
C PRO A 522 -29.42 14.82 -29.79
N ASP A 523 -29.39 16.14 -29.58
CA ASP A 523 -28.22 16.87 -29.06
C ASP A 523 -26.95 16.74 -29.91
N ARG A 524 -27.12 16.64 -31.24
CA ARG A 524 -26.04 16.50 -32.23
C ARG A 524 -25.12 15.29 -32.00
N ILE A 525 -25.66 14.22 -31.42
CA ILE A 525 -24.98 12.94 -31.28
C ILE A 525 -25.36 12.04 -32.46
N THR A 526 -24.38 11.36 -33.04
CA THR A 526 -24.59 10.40 -34.13
C THR A 526 -23.91 9.08 -33.75
N LEU A 527 -24.68 7.99 -33.75
CA LEU A 527 -24.12 6.65 -33.58
C LEU A 527 -23.50 6.22 -34.91
N THR A 528 -22.19 6.01 -34.95
CA THR A 528 -21.47 5.61 -36.16
C THR A 528 -21.02 4.16 -36.11
N PHE A 529 -21.20 3.46 -37.22
CA PHE A 529 -20.77 2.07 -37.40
C PHE A 529 -19.58 2.07 -38.34
N VAL A 530 -18.43 1.60 -37.86
CA VAL A 530 -17.14 1.70 -38.54
C VAL A 530 -16.65 0.30 -38.88
N SER A 531 -16.63 -0.03 -40.18
CA SER A 531 -16.02 -1.27 -40.67
C SER A 531 -14.52 -1.09 -40.86
N VAL A 532 -13.75 -1.96 -40.22
CA VAL A 532 -12.28 -2.01 -40.28
C VAL A 532 -11.87 -3.28 -41.00
N THR A 533 -11.22 -3.12 -42.15
CA THR A 533 -10.68 -4.23 -42.94
C THR A 533 -9.18 -4.32 -42.69
N TYR A 534 -8.71 -5.51 -42.36
CA TYR A 534 -7.30 -5.79 -42.11
C TYR A 534 -6.63 -6.36 -43.37
N THR A 535 -5.30 -6.37 -43.42
CA THR A 535 -4.55 -7.11 -44.45
C THR A 535 -4.70 -8.63 -44.31
N GLU A 536 -5.07 -9.08 -43.12
CA GLU A 536 -5.30 -10.48 -42.75
C GLU A 536 -6.47 -10.60 -41.77
N GLY A 537 -7.32 -11.62 -41.98
CA GLY A 537 -8.53 -11.86 -41.18
C GLY A 537 -9.79 -11.18 -41.72
N GLU A 538 -10.93 -11.48 -41.09
CA GLU A 538 -12.24 -10.93 -41.45
C GLU A 538 -12.36 -9.44 -41.08
N PRO A 539 -13.18 -8.65 -41.81
CA PRO A 539 -13.52 -7.29 -41.41
C PRO A 539 -14.27 -7.26 -40.07
N GLU A 540 -14.02 -6.22 -39.27
CA GLU A 540 -14.68 -6.02 -37.97
C GLU A 540 -15.50 -4.73 -37.98
N THR A 541 -16.68 -4.74 -37.35
CA THR A 541 -17.53 -3.55 -37.23
C THR A 541 -17.49 -3.02 -35.80
N TYR A 542 -17.18 -1.73 -35.67
CA TYR A 542 -17.10 -1.03 -34.39
C TYR A 542 -18.19 0.03 -34.24
N VAL A 543 -18.72 0.19 -33.03
CA VAL A 543 -19.71 1.22 -32.69
C VAL A 543 -19.00 2.37 -32.00
N VAL A 544 -19.05 3.56 -32.62
CA VAL A 544 -18.46 4.79 -32.09
C VAL A 544 -19.53 5.87 -32.02
N PRO A 545 -20.04 6.21 -30.83
CA PRO A 545 -20.92 7.35 -30.63
C PRO A 545 -20.13 8.64 -30.84
N LEU A 546 -20.48 9.48 -31.81
CA LEU A 546 -19.77 10.72 -32.09
C LEU A 546 -20.68 11.92 -31.86
N GLY A 547 -20.27 12.84 -30.98
CA GLY A 547 -20.96 14.11 -30.73
C GLY A 547 -20.16 15.32 -31.20
N ILE A 548 -20.86 16.42 -31.44
CA ILE A 548 -20.27 17.71 -31.86
C ILE A 548 -20.58 18.76 -30.79
N ALA A 549 -19.53 19.38 -30.23
CA ALA A 549 -19.64 20.42 -29.20
C ALA A 549 -19.03 21.74 -29.65
N GLU A 550 -19.64 22.83 -29.22
CA GLU A 550 -19.23 24.23 -29.45
C GLU A 550 -19.29 25.00 -28.11
N GLY A 551 -18.56 26.11 -28.00
CA GLY A 551 -18.62 27.02 -26.83
C GLY A 551 -18.27 26.35 -25.50
N GLU A 552 -19.03 26.66 -24.43
CA GLU A 552 -18.77 26.18 -23.06
C GLU A 552 -18.70 24.64 -22.95
N GLN A 553 -19.44 23.91 -23.78
CA GLN A 553 -19.39 22.44 -23.77
C GLN A 553 -18.06 21.92 -24.33
N ALA A 554 -17.50 22.60 -25.34
CA ALA A 554 -16.18 22.26 -25.87
C ALA A 554 -15.07 22.54 -24.83
N ASP A 555 -15.17 23.66 -24.11
CA ASP A 555 -14.24 24.01 -23.04
C ASP A 555 -14.28 22.99 -21.88
N TRP A 556 -15.49 22.57 -21.49
CA TRP A 556 -15.69 21.52 -20.50
C TRP A 556 -15.08 20.17 -20.95
N LEU A 557 -15.28 19.78 -22.22
CA LEU A 557 -14.70 18.54 -22.76
C LEU A 557 -13.17 18.53 -22.72
N VAL A 558 -12.54 19.67 -23.01
CA VAL A 558 -11.08 19.81 -22.95
C VAL A 558 -10.56 19.74 -21.51
N ARG A 559 -11.28 20.32 -20.55
CA ARG A 559 -10.88 20.38 -19.15
C ARG A 559 -11.10 19.06 -18.41
N ASP A 560 -12.26 18.45 -18.57
CA ASP A 560 -12.75 17.39 -17.69
C ASP A 560 -12.75 15.99 -18.35
N VAL A 561 -12.74 15.90 -19.69
CA VAL A 561 -12.87 14.62 -20.43
C VAL A 561 -12.05 14.61 -21.72
N ALA A 562 -10.82 15.14 -21.68
CA ALA A 562 -9.96 15.33 -22.86
C ALA A 562 -9.75 14.04 -23.69
N GLN A 563 -9.72 12.88 -23.03
CA GLN A 563 -9.56 11.57 -23.66
C GLN A 563 -10.70 11.21 -24.63
N SER A 564 -11.88 11.82 -24.48
CA SER A 564 -13.04 11.62 -25.35
C SER A 564 -12.88 12.32 -26.70
N ILE A 565 -11.98 13.31 -26.82
CA ILE A 565 -11.85 14.12 -28.03
C ILE A 565 -11.28 13.27 -29.18
N VAL A 566 -11.96 13.32 -30.32
CA VAL A 566 -11.62 12.60 -31.55
C VAL A 566 -10.89 13.51 -32.52
N ALA A 567 -11.43 14.70 -32.76
CA ALA A 567 -10.90 15.65 -33.73
C ALA A 567 -11.39 17.08 -33.45
N MET A 568 -10.69 18.07 -34.01
CA MET A 568 -11.19 19.45 -34.10
C MET A 568 -11.75 19.67 -35.50
N LEU A 569 -12.98 20.16 -35.62
CA LEU A 569 -13.61 20.51 -36.88
C LEU A 569 -13.31 21.97 -37.22
N ARG A 570 -12.94 22.25 -38.48
CA ARG A 570 -12.66 23.61 -38.97
C ARG A 570 -13.37 23.88 -40.29
N ARG A 571 -13.94 25.08 -40.43
CA ARG A 571 -14.49 25.56 -41.71
C ARG A 571 -13.38 26.19 -42.57
N PRO A 572 -13.40 26.01 -43.90
CA PRO A 572 -12.39 26.59 -44.80
C PRO A 572 -12.38 28.13 -44.86
N SER A 573 -13.48 28.79 -44.49
CA SER A 573 -13.64 30.24 -44.55
C SER A 573 -13.34 30.89 -43.19
N GLY A 574 -12.05 31.15 -42.92
CA GLY A 574 -11.56 32.38 -42.27
C GLY A 574 -12.15 32.94 -40.96
N GLU A 575 -12.95 32.24 -40.17
CA GLU A 575 -13.38 32.72 -38.83
C GLU A 575 -13.06 31.68 -37.74
N GLU A 576 -12.77 32.17 -36.53
CA GLU A 576 -12.33 31.47 -35.31
C GLU A 576 -13.31 30.39 -34.78
N GLU A 577 -14.37 30.06 -35.52
CA GLU A 577 -15.35 29.05 -35.14
C GLU A 577 -14.77 27.64 -35.31
N THR A 578 -14.36 27.03 -34.20
CA THR A 578 -13.96 25.63 -34.11
C THR A 578 -14.99 24.84 -33.30
N ALA A 579 -15.34 23.65 -33.78
CA ALA A 579 -16.12 22.69 -33.02
C ALA A 579 -15.26 21.46 -32.66
N LEU A 580 -15.58 20.79 -31.56
CA LEU A 580 -14.94 19.53 -31.18
C LEU A 580 -15.81 18.35 -31.55
N LEU A 581 -15.20 17.34 -32.17
CA LEU A 581 -15.77 16.02 -32.35
C LEU A 581 -15.26 15.11 -31.23
N TYR A 582 -16.15 14.46 -30.49
CA TYR A 582 -15.82 13.65 -29.32
C TYR A 582 -16.60 12.32 -29.28
N ASP A 583 -16.11 11.35 -28.52
CA ASP A 583 -16.83 10.10 -28.22
C ASP A 583 -17.92 10.37 -27.18
N ALA A 584 -19.19 10.29 -27.60
CA ALA A 584 -20.34 10.61 -26.76
C ALA A 584 -20.59 9.58 -25.64
N SER A 585 -19.91 8.43 -25.65
CA SER A 585 -20.01 7.45 -24.56
C SER A 585 -19.58 7.99 -23.20
N TYR A 586 -18.82 9.10 -23.17
CA TYR A 586 -18.32 9.75 -21.96
C TYR A 586 -19.30 10.82 -21.41
N LEU A 587 -20.46 11.02 -22.04
CA LEU A 587 -21.46 12.00 -21.61
C LEU A 587 -22.73 11.35 -21.06
N PRO A 588 -23.20 11.80 -19.87
CA PRO A 588 -24.47 11.39 -19.28
C PRO A 588 -25.67 11.44 -20.24
N ALA A 589 -25.76 12.49 -21.05
CA ALA A 589 -26.86 12.72 -21.98
C ALA A 589 -27.03 11.58 -23.00
N PHE A 590 -25.92 11.03 -23.51
CA PHE A 590 -25.94 9.91 -24.45
C PHE A 590 -26.56 8.65 -23.83
N GLY A 591 -26.17 8.33 -22.60
CA GLY A 591 -26.74 7.21 -21.85
C GLY A 591 -28.25 7.34 -21.70
N THR A 592 -28.74 8.51 -21.28
CA THR A 592 -30.17 8.80 -21.12
C THR A 592 -30.94 8.63 -22.42
N GLN A 593 -30.39 9.10 -23.55
CA GLN A 593 -31.01 8.97 -24.86
C GLN A 593 -31.17 7.50 -25.28
N LEU A 594 -30.14 6.67 -25.11
CA LEU A 594 -30.22 5.24 -25.42
C LEU A 594 -31.24 4.53 -24.53
N LEU A 595 -31.24 4.82 -23.22
CA LEU A 595 -32.21 4.25 -22.30
C LEU A 595 -33.66 4.65 -22.66
N ASP A 596 -33.88 5.86 -23.17
CA ASP A 596 -35.20 6.30 -23.66
C ASP A 596 -35.65 5.53 -24.90
N VAL A 597 -34.73 5.29 -25.85
CA VAL A 597 -35.01 4.48 -27.06
C VAL A 597 -35.43 3.06 -26.66
N ILE A 598 -34.69 2.44 -25.72
CA ILE A 598 -34.98 1.11 -25.19
C ILE A 598 -36.32 1.12 -24.45
N GLY A 599 -36.46 1.97 -23.43
CA GLY A 599 -37.62 2.02 -22.52
C GLY A 599 -38.94 2.32 -23.22
N LYS A 600 -38.93 3.18 -24.25
CA LYS A 600 -40.11 3.51 -25.07
C LYS A 600 -40.28 2.62 -26.30
N ARG A 601 -39.42 1.62 -26.50
CA ARG A 601 -39.44 0.70 -27.65
C ARG A 601 -39.44 1.43 -29.00
N ARG A 602 -38.63 2.49 -29.10
CA ARG A 602 -38.58 3.34 -30.29
C ARG A 602 -37.76 2.67 -31.39
N ARG A 603 -38.05 3.05 -32.64
CA ARG A 603 -37.24 2.76 -33.81
C ARG A 603 -36.66 4.07 -34.31
N VAL A 604 -35.33 4.22 -34.28
CA VAL A 604 -34.64 5.42 -34.76
C VAL A 604 -34.04 5.11 -36.12
N LYS A 605 -34.43 5.86 -37.15
CA LYS A 605 -33.98 5.65 -38.53
C LYS A 605 -32.83 6.59 -38.88
N GLY A 606 -31.79 6.05 -39.49
CA GLY A 606 -30.74 6.75 -40.22
C GLY A 606 -30.39 5.96 -41.49
N ASP A 607 -29.10 5.80 -41.80
CA ASP A 607 -28.63 4.84 -42.82
C ASP A 607 -28.94 3.39 -42.41
N ALA A 608 -29.08 3.17 -41.10
CA ALA A 608 -29.54 1.93 -40.48
C ALA A 608 -30.65 2.22 -39.46
N THR A 609 -31.30 1.17 -38.97
CA THR A 609 -32.35 1.32 -37.94
C THR A 609 -31.87 0.80 -36.60
N LEU A 610 -31.93 1.64 -35.57
CA LEU A 610 -31.81 1.21 -34.17
C LEU A 610 -33.19 0.81 -33.64
N ILE A 611 -33.27 -0.32 -32.95
CA ILE A 611 -34.50 -0.90 -32.44
C ILE A 611 -34.36 -1.11 -30.93
N GLY A 612 -35.16 -0.40 -30.15
CA GLY A 612 -35.20 -0.55 -28.69
C GLY A 612 -36.13 -1.68 -28.24
N HIS A 613 -35.63 -2.55 -27.38
CA HIS A 613 -36.37 -3.67 -26.77
C HIS A 613 -36.45 -3.49 -25.26
N ALA A 614 -37.64 -3.19 -24.71
CA ALA A 614 -37.84 -3.09 -23.26
C ALA A 614 -38.46 -4.37 -22.68
N HIS A 615 -37.80 -4.93 -21.66
CA HIS A 615 -38.28 -6.06 -20.87
C HIS A 615 -39.14 -5.58 -19.68
N PRO A 616 -40.15 -6.34 -19.22
CA PRO A 616 -40.99 -5.96 -18.09
C PRO A 616 -40.23 -5.66 -16.78
N ALA A 617 -39.03 -6.22 -16.59
CA ALA A 617 -38.16 -5.90 -15.44
C ALA A 617 -37.84 -4.40 -15.34
N LEU A 618 -37.67 -3.69 -16.47
CA LEU A 618 -37.40 -2.25 -16.50
C LEU A 618 -38.51 -1.44 -15.80
N ARG A 619 -39.79 -1.82 -16.01
CA ARG A 619 -40.92 -1.16 -15.32
C ARG A 619 -41.04 -1.60 -13.87
N ARG A 620 -40.83 -2.89 -13.57
CA ARG A 620 -40.90 -3.42 -12.20
C ARG A 620 -39.87 -2.77 -11.27
N LEU A 621 -38.69 -2.43 -11.81
CA LEU A 621 -37.62 -1.74 -11.10
C LEU A 621 -37.75 -0.20 -11.14
N GLY A 622 -38.94 0.34 -11.42
CA GLY A 622 -39.23 1.77 -11.29
C GLY A 622 -39.04 2.61 -12.56
N GLY A 623 -38.71 2.01 -13.71
CA GLY A 623 -38.63 2.70 -15.00
C GLY A 623 -37.43 3.63 -15.15
N ALA A 624 -37.34 4.32 -16.30
CA ALA A 624 -36.22 5.20 -16.66
C ALA A 624 -36.27 6.60 -15.98
N VAL A 625 -37.12 6.78 -14.97
CA VAL A 625 -37.39 8.06 -14.29
C VAL A 625 -37.39 7.82 -12.77
N GLY A 626 -36.84 8.78 -12.02
CA GLY A 626 -36.82 8.80 -10.56
C GLY A 626 -38.22 9.00 -9.95
N ALA A 627 -38.32 8.85 -8.63
CA ALA A 627 -39.57 9.01 -7.87
C ALA A 627 -40.11 10.46 -7.88
N ASP A 628 -39.21 11.41 -8.15
CA ASP A 628 -39.43 12.85 -8.31
C ASP A 628 -39.85 13.24 -9.74
N GLY A 629 -39.90 12.30 -10.68
CA GLY A 629 -40.21 12.56 -12.09
C GLY A 629 -39.02 13.06 -12.91
N LEU A 630 -37.81 13.12 -12.34
CA LEU A 630 -36.59 13.50 -13.05
C LEU A 630 -35.89 12.28 -13.69
N PRO A 631 -35.11 12.45 -14.78
CA PRO A 631 -34.28 11.37 -15.31
C PRO A 631 -33.33 10.80 -14.26
N LEU A 632 -33.06 9.49 -14.31
CA LEU A 632 -32.08 8.87 -13.43
C LEU A 632 -30.70 9.53 -13.62
N GLU A 633 -29.99 9.76 -12.51
CA GLU A 633 -28.61 10.22 -12.55
C GLU A 633 -27.74 9.23 -13.32
N VAL A 634 -26.92 9.69 -14.26
CA VAL A 634 -26.10 8.81 -15.11
C VAL A 634 -24.64 8.91 -14.70
N HIS A 635 -24.07 7.79 -14.32
CA HIS A 635 -22.66 7.67 -13.97
C HIS A 635 -21.92 6.81 -15.01
N ILE A 636 -20.75 7.27 -15.44
CA ILE A 636 -19.91 6.57 -16.42
C ILE A 636 -18.62 6.15 -15.71
N PRO A 637 -18.43 4.84 -15.45
CA PRO A 637 -17.22 4.34 -14.79
C PRO A 637 -15.95 4.75 -15.55
N ARG A 638 -14.92 5.17 -14.82
CA ARG A 638 -13.64 5.66 -15.41
C ARG A 638 -12.72 4.55 -15.95
N ALA A 639 -13.06 3.28 -15.75
CA ALA A 639 -12.26 2.15 -16.21
C ALA A 639 -12.69 1.69 -17.62
N ASP A 640 -11.83 1.93 -18.63
CA ASP A 640 -12.04 1.41 -19.98
C ASP A 640 -11.84 -0.13 -20.00
N GLN A 641 -12.94 -0.88 -20.13
CA GLN A 641 -12.94 -2.32 -20.44
C GLN A 641 -12.97 -2.55 -21.97
N SER A 642 -13.20 -3.80 -22.41
CA SER A 642 -13.47 -4.15 -23.82
C SER A 642 -14.75 -3.50 -24.37
N ASN A 643 -15.70 -3.17 -23.48
CA ASN A 643 -16.96 -2.50 -23.77
C ASN A 643 -17.12 -1.25 -22.90
N SER A 644 -18.10 -0.40 -23.22
CA SER A 644 -18.41 0.78 -22.40
C SER A 644 -19.62 0.53 -21.52
N SER A 645 -19.52 0.85 -20.23
CA SER A 645 -20.60 0.68 -19.26
C SER A 645 -21.17 2.04 -18.85
N ILE A 646 -22.48 2.11 -18.67
CA ILE A 646 -23.21 3.31 -18.24
C ILE A 646 -24.17 2.91 -17.14
N VAL A 647 -24.07 3.54 -15.97
CA VAL A 647 -24.88 3.26 -14.79
C VAL A 647 -25.97 4.32 -14.65
N PHE A 648 -27.19 3.91 -14.32
CA PHE A 648 -28.36 4.77 -14.16
C PHE A 648 -28.90 4.66 -12.73
N GLY A 649 -28.58 5.68 -11.93
CA GLY A 649 -28.86 5.74 -10.50
C GLY A 649 -28.33 4.50 -9.78
N ASP A 650 -29.15 3.94 -8.91
CA ASP A 650 -28.92 2.70 -8.18
C ASP A 650 -29.61 1.48 -8.83
N ARG A 651 -30.09 1.61 -10.08
CA ARG A 651 -31.08 0.67 -10.65
C ARG A 651 -30.62 -0.13 -11.84
N PHE A 652 -29.92 0.50 -12.79
CA PHE A 652 -29.59 -0.15 -14.06
C PHE A 652 -28.15 0.06 -14.46
N ILE A 653 -27.60 -0.90 -15.18
CA ILE A 653 -26.33 -0.80 -15.88
C ILE A 653 -26.53 -1.21 -17.33
N MET A 654 -26.07 -0.37 -18.24
CA MET A 654 -26.08 -0.62 -19.68
C MET A 654 -24.66 -0.89 -20.15
N LYS A 655 -24.47 -2.01 -20.84
CA LYS A 655 -23.24 -2.34 -21.56
C LYS A 655 -23.45 -2.00 -23.02
N LEU A 656 -22.62 -1.12 -23.56
CA LEU A 656 -22.52 -0.77 -24.97
C LEU A 656 -21.39 -1.61 -25.60
N PHE A 657 -21.74 -2.48 -26.54
CA PHE A 657 -20.78 -3.31 -27.26
C PHE A 657 -20.02 -2.47 -28.26
N ARG A 658 -18.68 -2.39 -28.10
CA ARG A 658 -17.82 -1.58 -28.99
C ARG A 658 -17.52 -2.29 -30.29
N LYS A 659 -17.47 -3.62 -30.28
CA LYS A 659 -17.36 -4.47 -31.47
C LYS A 659 -18.65 -5.26 -31.61
N ILE A 660 -19.27 -5.21 -32.79
CA ILE A 660 -20.51 -5.93 -33.08
C ILE A 660 -20.33 -6.88 -34.25
N GLU A 661 -21.07 -7.98 -34.23
CA GLU A 661 -21.15 -8.99 -35.29
C GLU A 661 -22.63 -9.25 -35.59
N PRO A 662 -23.01 -9.55 -36.85
CA PRO A 662 -24.37 -9.96 -37.19
C PRO A 662 -24.81 -11.16 -36.35
N GLY A 663 -26.03 -11.10 -35.82
CA GLY A 663 -26.60 -12.09 -34.92
C GLY A 663 -26.73 -11.59 -33.48
N GLU A 664 -27.43 -12.39 -32.67
CA GLU A 664 -27.70 -12.06 -31.27
C GLU A 664 -26.46 -12.28 -30.38
N ASN A 665 -26.15 -11.28 -29.54
CA ASN A 665 -25.03 -11.38 -28.59
C ASN A 665 -25.34 -12.39 -27.46
N PRO A 666 -24.39 -13.28 -27.08
CA PRO A 666 -24.54 -14.21 -25.97
C PRO A 666 -25.03 -13.58 -24.67
N ASP A 667 -24.59 -12.36 -24.33
CA ASP A 667 -25.01 -11.66 -23.11
C ASP A 667 -26.53 -11.34 -23.14
N LEU A 668 -27.08 -11.05 -24.33
CA LEU A 668 -28.53 -10.89 -24.53
C LEU A 668 -29.25 -12.24 -24.58
N GLU A 669 -28.75 -13.21 -25.35
CA GLU A 669 -29.35 -14.54 -25.53
C GLU A 669 -29.48 -15.27 -24.18
N ILE A 670 -28.38 -15.37 -23.44
CA ILE A 670 -28.29 -16.05 -22.15
C ILE A 670 -29.00 -15.23 -21.07
N GLY A 671 -28.78 -13.90 -21.02
CA GLY A 671 -29.44 -13.03 -20.06
C GLY A 671 -30.97 -13.09 -20.17
N ARG A 672 -31.51 -13.11 -21.39
CA ARG A 672 -32.94 -13.29 -21.66
C ARG A 672 -33.43 -14.66 -21.19
N PHE A 673 -32.73 -15.73 -21.55
CA PHE A 673 -33.12 -17.09 -21.16
C PHE A 673 -33.15 -17.26 -19.62
N LEU A 674 -32.10 -16.81 -18.93
CA LEU A 674 -31.99 -16.88 -17.48
C LEU A 674 -33.03 -16.01 -16.77
N THR A 675 -33.40 -14.86 -17.34
CA THR A 675 -34.41 -13.96 -16.77
C THR A 675 -35.84 -14.47 -17.00
N GLU A 676 -36.16 -14.91 -18.22
CA GLU A 676 -37.54 -15.18 -18.66
C GLU A 676 -37.95 -16.64 -18.46
N ARG A 677 -37.08 -17.59 -18.85
CA ARG A 677 -37.38 -19.02 -18.87
C ARG A 677 -36.90 -19.73 -17.62
N ALA A 678 -35.58 -19.70 -17.37
CA ALA A 678 -34.99 -20.44 -16.25
C ALA A 678 -35.23 -19.75 -14.89
N ARG A 679 -35.45 -18.43 -14.89
CA ARG A 679 -35.69 -17.59 -13.70
C ARG A 679 -34.63 -17.78 -12.61
N PHE A 680 -33.36 -17.75 -13.02
CA PHE A 680 -32.24 -17.94 -12.11
C PHE A 680 -32.01 -16.65 -11.28
N PRO A 681 -32.03 -16.72 -9.94
CA PRO A 681 -32.01 -15.51 -9.09
C PRO A 681 -30.62 -14.86 -8.97
N ASN A 682 -29.53 -15.62 -9.12
CA ASN A 682 -28.16 -15.15 -8.93
C ASN A 682 -27.54 -14.56 -10.21
N VAL A 683 -28.35 -13.93 -11.06
CA VAL A 683 -27.91 -13.13 -12.21
C VAL A 683 -28.72 -11.83 -12.27
N PRO A 684 -28.14 -10.73 -12.79
CA PRO A 684 -28.88 -9.50 -13.00
C PRO A 684 -30.05 -9.72 -13.97
N SER A 685 -31.24 -9.23 -13.62
CA SER A 685 -32.38 -9.30 -14.52
C SER A 685 -32.15 -8.48 -15.80
N LEU A 686 -32.39 -9.07 -16.97
CA LEU A 686 -32.42 -8.34 -18.24
C LEU A 686 -33.56 -7.31 -18.20
N CYS A 687 -33.23 -6.04 -18.46
CA CYS A 687 -34.16 -4.91 -18.45
C CYS A 687 -34.44 -4.39 -19.86
N GLY A 688 -33.51 -4.57 -20.79
CA GLY A 688 -33.74 -4.24 -22.20
C GLY A 688 -32.51 -4.44 -23.06
N ALA A 689 -32.66 -4.20 -24.36
CA ALA A 689 -31.60 -4.30 -25.34
C ALA A 689 -31.80 -3.29 -26.47
N LEU A 690 -30.73 -3.02 -27.20
CA LEU A 690 -30.72 -2.17 -28.38
C LEU A 690 -30.08 -2.95 -29.52
N ASP A 691 -30.83 -3.17 -30.59
CA ASP A 691 -30.34 -3.84 -31.79
C ASP A 691 -30.14 -2.83 -32.93
N TYR A 692 -29.17 -3.14 -33.79
CA TYR A 692 -28.88 -2.47 -35.04
C TYR A 692 -29.28 -3.35 -36.21
N GLN A 693 -30.05 -2.80 -37.13
CA GLN A 693 -30.41 -3.45 -38.39
C GLN A 693 -29.94 -2.60 -39.57
N ASP A 694 -29.00 -3.16 -40.34
CA ASP A 694 -28.50 -2.54 -41.57
C ASP A 694 -29.55 -2.60 -42.69
N ALA A 695 -29.55 -1.61 -43.59
CA ALA A 695 -30.54 -1.52 -44.67
C ALA A 695 -30.44 -2.67 -45.70
N GLY A 696 -29.31 -3.37 -45.75
CA GLY A 696 -29.05 -4.50 -46.65
C GLY A 696 -28.70 -5.83 -45.96
N GLY A 697 -28.80 -5.92 -44.63
CA GLY A 697 -28.46 -7.13 -43.86
C GLY A 697 -29.69 -7.94 -43.44
N ASP A 698 -29.59 -9.27 -43.53
CA ASP A 698 -30.67 -10.19 -43.17
C ASP A 698 -30.82 -10.40 -41.64
N GLU A 699 -29.75 -10.24 -40.86
CA GLU A 699 -29.76 -10.43 -39.39
C GLU A 699 -29.37 -9.15 -38.62
N PRO A 700 -30.10 -8.79 -37.55
CA PRO A 700 -29.73 -7.68 -36.67
C PRO A 700 -28.51 -8.02 -35.80
N ALA A 701 -27.79 -6.99 -35.35
CA ALA A 701 -26.67 -7.11 -34.42
C ALA A 701 -26.98 -6.37 -33.11
N THR A 702 -26.68 -6.98 -31.96
CA THR A 702 -26.90 -6.35 -30.66
C THR A 702 -25.85 -5.27 -30.36
N VAL A 703 -26.31 -4.06 -30.09
CA VAL A 703 -25.47 -2.87 -29.81
C VAL A 703 -25.34 -2.61 -28.31
N ALA A 704 -26.40 -2.81 -27.54
CA ALA A 704 -26.36 -2.62 -26.10
C ALA A 704 -27.33 -3.53 -25.36
N VAL A 705 -27.00 -3.86 -24.12
CA VAL A 705 -27.86 -4.58 -23.17
C VAL A 705 -27.97 -3.82 -21.87
N VAL A 706 -29.16 -3.79 -21.29
CA VAL A 706 -29.44 -3.14 -20.00
C VAL A 706 -29.82 -4.22 -19.00
N HIS A 707 -29.06 -4.28 -17.91
CA HIS A 707 -29.29 -5.17 -16.79
C HIS A 707 -29.67 -4.37 -15.54
N GLN A 708 -30.29 -5.05 -14.58
CA GLN A 708 -30.41 -4.55 -13.22
C GLN A 708 -29.01 -4.26 -12.63
N LEU A 709 -28.83 -3.11 -11.99
CA LEU A 709 -27.65 -2.85 -11.16
C LEU A 709 -27.81 -3.62 -9.85
N VAL A 710 -26.79 -4.37 -9.48
CA VAL A 710 -26.79 -5.19 -8.26
C VAL A 710 -25.93 -4.48 -7.21
N PRO A 711 -26.49 -4.07 -6.06
CA PRO A 711 -25.70 -3.59 -4.93
C PRO A 711 -24.71 -4.68 -4.49
N ASN A 712 -23.43 -4.33 -4.41
CA ASN A 712 -22.35 -5.28 -4.12
C ASN A 712 -21.20 -4.58 -3.38
N GLU A 713 -20.35 -5.38 -2.73
CA GLU A 713 -19.14 -4.92 -2.02
C GLU A 713 -17.88 -5.01 -2.91
N GLY A 714 -18.07 -5.25 -4.21
CA GLY A 714 -17.00 -5.47 -5.19
C GLY A 714 -17.14 -6.79 -5.93
N ASP A 715 -16.16 -7.07 -6.80
CA ASP A 715 -16.03 -8.37 -7.45
C ASP A 715 -15.35 -9.42 -6.55
N ALA A 716 -15.59 -10.69 -6.84
CA ALA A 716 -15.03 -11.80 -6.09
C ALA A 716 -13.49 -11.88 -6.22
N TRP A 717 -12.91 -11.25 -7.24
CA TRP A 717 -11.47 -11.16 -7.43
C TRP A 717 -10.82 -10.26 -6.36
N SER A 718 -11.36 -9.06 -6.19
CA SER A 718 -10.91 -8.09 -5.17
C SER A 718 -11.11 -8.65 -3.76
N HIS A 719 -12.23 -9.34 -3.53
CA HIS A 719 -12.48 -10.04 -2.26
C HIS A 719 -11.47 -11.17 -2.01
N ALA A 720 -11.13 -11.96 -3.04
CA ALA A 720 -10.10 -13.00 -2.95
C ALA A 720 -8.73 -12.42 -2.60
N LEU A 721 -8.30 -11.35 -3.27
CA LEU A 721 -7.02 -10.70 -3.01
C LEU A 721 -6.96 -10.09 -1.60
N GLY A 722 -8.06 -9.48 -1.13
CA GLY A 722 -8.15 -8.95 0.23
C GLY A 722 -8.04 -10.05 1.31
N SER A 723 -8.65 -11.22 1.07
CA SER A 723 -8.52 -12.40 1.94
C SER A 723 -7.09 -12.96 1.92
N LEU A 724 -6.50 -13.12 0.73
CA LEU A 724 -5.12 -13.59 0.53
C LEU A 724 -4.09 -12.67 1.19
N GLY A 725 -4.28 -11.34 1.14
CA GLY A 725 -3.43 -10.39 1.83
C GLY A 725 -3.36 -10.67 3.33
N ARG A 726 -4.51 -10.84 3.99
CA ARG A 726 -4.58 -11.21 5.42
C ARG A 726 -3.97 -12.57 5.71
N TYR A 727 -4.22 -13.55 4.83
CA TYR A 727 -3.66 -14.90 4.93
C TYR A 727 -2.13 -14.88 4.91
N TYR A 728 -1.52 -14.21 3.92
CA TYR A 728 -0.07 -14.10 3.83
C TYR A 728 0.53 -13.24 4.94
N GLU A 729 -0.12 -12.15 5.36
CA GLU A 729 0.32 -11.34 6.51
C GLU A 729 0.39 -12.18 7.79
N ARG A 730 -0.61 -13.03 8.04
CA ARG A 730 -0.62 -13.94 9.18
C ARG A 730 0.53 -14.94 9.10
N LEU A 731 0.73 -15.58 7.95
CA LEU A 731 1.83 -16.53 7.72
C LEU A 731 3.21 -15.90 7.95
N LEU A 732 3.43 -14.70 7.43
CA LEU A 732 4.69 -13.96 7.61
C LEU A 732 4.89 -13.48 9.05
N SER A 733 3.81 -13.31 9.81
CA SER A 733 3.86 -12.97 11.22
C SER A 733 4.23 -14.20 12.08
N GLU A 734 3.80 -15.41 11.72
CA GLU A 734 4.11 -16.61 12.51
C GLU A 734 5.57 -17.10 12.36
N GLY A 735 6.34 -16.53 11.41
CA GLY A 735 7.78 -16.19 11.51
C GLY A 735 8.85 -17.28 11.69
N GLU A 736 8.55 -18.44 12.28
CA GLU A 736 9.54 -19.50 12.58
C GLU A 736 9.14 -20.88 12.01
N SER A 737 7.91 -21.05 11.49
CA SER A 737 7.38 -22.32 10.99
C SER A 737 7.00 -22.35 9.50
N LEU A 738 7.51 -21.42 8.68
CA LEU A 738 7.38 -21.51 7.21
C LEU A 738 8.31 -22.60 6.63
N SER A 739 8.56 -23.68 7.37
CA SER A 739 9.28 -24.85 6.88
C SER A 739 8.43 -25.61 5.87
N ALA A 740 9.09 -26.10 4.82
CA ALA A 740 8.56 -26.72 3.61
C ALA A 740 7.68 -27.99 3.76
N ASP A 741 7.14 -28.27 4.95
CA ASP A 741 6.23 -29.38 5.24
C ASP A 741 4.77 -28.91 5.22
N VAL A 742 4.42 -28.05 4.26
CA VAL A 742 3.02 -27.87 3.88
C VAL A 742 2.53 -29.23 3.41
N GLU A 743 1.46 -29.74 4.03
CA GLU A 743 0.85 -31.02 3.72
C GLU A 743 0.83 -31.27 2.20
N GLN A 744 1.40 -32.39 1.75
CA GLN A 744 1.32 -32.74 0.33
C GLN A 744 -0.12 -33.10 0.00
N LEU A 745 -0.90 -32.09 -0.35
CA LEU A 745 -2.31 -32.27 -0.61
C LEU A 745 -2.50 -33.16 -1.85
N PRO A 746 -3.47 -34.07 -1.86
CA PRO A 746 -3.82 -34.81 -3.05
C PRO A 746 -4.35 -33.85 -4.16
N PRO A 747 -4.52 -34.35 -5.40
CA PRO A 747 -5.16 -33.57 -6.46
C PRO A 747 -6.55 -33.07 -6.02
N VAL A 748 -6.94 -31.88 -6.48
CA VAL A 748 -8.20 -31.18 -6.11
C VAL A 748 -9.42 -32.08 -6.12
N LEU A 749 -9.53 -33.00 -7.09
CA LEU A 749 -10.69 -33.89 -7.22
C LEU A 749 -10.81 -34.94 -6.11
N ALA A 750 -9.70 -35.38 -5.53
CA ALA A 750 -9.69 -36.26 -4.37
C ALA A 750 -9.92 -35.46 -3.08
N LEU A 751 -9.28 -34.30 -2.98
CA LEU A 751 -9.43 -33.40 -1.83
C LEU A 751 -10.87 -32.88 -1.65
N ALA A 752 -11.64 -32.75 -2.73
CA ALA A 752 -13.05 -32.34 -2.68
C ALA A 752 -13.94 -33.31 -1.87
N ASP A 753 -13.53 -34.58 -1.72
CA ASP A 753 -14.26 -35.62 -0.98
C ASP A 753 -13.77 -35.76 0.48
N GLU A 754 -12.75 -34.99 0.89
CA GLU A 754 -12.19 -34.96 2.24
C GLU A 754 -12.65 -33.72 3.01
N GLU A 755 -12.70 -33.76 4.34
CA GLU A 755 -12.97 -32.56 5.16
C GLU A 755 -11.71 -31.69 5.29
N PRO A 756 -11.83 -30.34 5.38
CA PRO A 756 -10.71 -29.46 5.66
C PRO A 756 -9.93 -29.91 6.90
N SER A 757 -8.60 -29.97 6.82
CA SER A 757 -7.78 -30.21 8.01
C SER A 757 -7.91 -29.06 9.00
N GLU A 758 -7.63 -29.29 10.31
CA GLU A 758 -7.71 -28.24 11.34
C GLU A 758 -6.89 -26.99 10.96
N LEU A 759 -5.76 -27.19 10.27
CA LEU A 759 -4.93 -26.12 9.73
C LEU A 759 -5.66 -25.32 8.64
N ALA A 760 -6.32 -26.00 7.70
CA ALA A 760 -7.10 -25.35 6.65
C ALA A 760 -8.29 -24.59 7.23
N GLU A 761 -8.98 -25.17 8.20
CA GLU A 761 -10.12 -24.54 8.89
C GLU A 761 -9.69 -23.27 9.65
N GLY A 762 -8.59 -23.35 10.41
CA GLY A 762 -8.06 -22.22 11.19
C GLY A 762 -7.46 -21.09 10.36
N LEU A 763 -6.99 -21.36 9.13
CA LEU A 763 -6.39 -20.36 8.24
C LEU A 763 -7.36 -19.82 7.18
N LEU A 764 -8.28 -20.66 6.68
CA LEU A 764 -9.07 -20.38 5.48
C LEU A 764 -10.59 -20.43 5.71
N GLY A 765 -11.07 -20.87 6.88
CA GLY A 765 -12.46 -21.25 7.14
C GLY A 765 -13.52 -20.37 6.46
N ASP A 766 -13.53 -19.08 6.77
CA ASP A 766 -14.50 -18.12 6.21
C ASP A 766 -14.51 -18.09 4.68
N TYR A 767 -13.34 -18.25 4.05
CA TYR A 767 -13.21 -18.22 2.59
C TYR A 767 -13.53 -19.57 1.94
N LEU A 768 -13.34 -20.69 2.64
CA LEU A 768 -13.75 -22.01 2.16
C LEU A 768 -15.27 -22.08 1.99
N ASP A 769 -16.02 -21.53 2.94
CA ASP A 769 -17.49 -21.47 2.87
C ASP A 769 -17.96 -20.64 1.66
N LEU A 770 -17.29 -19.52 1.39
CA LEU A 770 -17.55 -18.69 0.21
C LEU A 770 -17.23 -19.41 -1.09
N ALA A 771 -16.10 -20.13 -1.15
CA ALA A 771 -15.73 -20.91 -2.32
C ALA A 771 -16.73 -22.04 -2.58
N GLU A 772 -17.19 -22.74 -1.54
CA GLU A 772 -18.23 -23.76 -1.63
C GLU A 772 -19.57 -23.18 -2.11
N LEU A 773 -19.97 -22.02 -1.59
CA LEU A 773 -21.17 -21.30 -2.03
C LEU A 773 -21.07 -20.91 -3.51
N LEU A 774 -19.93 -20.39 -3.97
CA LEU A 774 -19.74 -20.05 -5.37
C LEU A 774 -19.80 -21.30 -6.27
N GLY A 775 -19.23 -22.42 -5.81
CA GLY A 775 -19.35 -23.72 -6.48
C GLY A 775 -20.81 -24.15 -6.64
N ARG A 776 -21.62 -24.00 -5.58
CA ARG A 776 -23.05 -24.27 -5.59
C ARG A 776 -23.80 -23.39 -6.60
N ARG A 777 -23.56 -22.07 -6.59
CA ARG A 777 -24.15 -21.12 -7.56
C ARG A 777 -23.78 -21.43 -9.00
N THR A 778 -22.55 -21.88 -9.23
CA THR A 778 -22.09 -22.31 -10.57
C THR A 778 -22.85 -23.54 -11.06
N ALA A 779 -23.08 -24.53 -10.18
CA ALA A 779 -23.85 -25.72 -10.54
C ALA A 779 -25.34 -25.40 -10.80
N GLU A 780 -25.93 -24.52 -9.99
CA GLU A 780 -27.30 -24.04 -10.19
C GLU A 780 -27.45 -23.25 -11.50
N LEU A 781 -26.47 -22.42 -11.86
CA LEU A 781 -26.43 -21.73 -13.15
C LEU A 781 -26.43 -22.74 -14.32
N HIS A 782 -25.56 -23.74 -14.27
CA HIS A 782 -25.52 -24.77 -15.32
C HIS A 782 -26.85 -25.53 -15.40
N GLY A 783 -27.44 -25.88 -14.25
CA GLY A 783 -28.77 -26.49 -14.17
C GLY A 783 -29.86 -25.61 -14.81
N ALA A 784 -29.82 -24.30 -14.58
CA ALA A 784 -30.70 -23.33 -15.21
C ALA A 784 -30.50 -23.30 -16.74
N LEU A 785 -29.27 -23.23 -17.23
CA LEU A 785 -28.95 -23.22 -18.67
C LEU A 785 -29.34 -24.52 -19.39
N ALA A 786 -29.52 -25.62 -18.66
CA ALA A 786 -29.94 -26.91 -19.17
C ALA A 786 -31.44 -27.21 -18.98
N SER A 787 -32.21 -26.29 -18.38
CA SER A 787 -33.54 -26.62 -17.86
C SER A 787 -34.63 -26.77 -18.93
N ASP A 788 -34.40 -26.24 -20.14
CA ASP A 788 -35.40 -26.23 -21.23
C ASP A 788 -34.96 -27.11 -22.39
N ALA A 789 -35.50 -28.33 -22.46
CA ALA A 789 -35.26 -29.27 -23.55
C ALA A 789 -36.00 -28.93 -24.85
N THR A 790 -36.89 -27.92 -24.84
CA THR A 790 -37.70 -27.53 -26.02
C THR A 790 -37.03 -26.46 -26.86
N ASP A 791 -36.13 -25.67 -26.27
CA ASP A 791 -35.37 -24.64 -26.98
C ASP A 791 -34.09 -25.26 -27.59
N PRO A 792 -33.96 -25.34 -28.94
CA PRO A 792 -32.79 -25.93 -29.56
C PRO A 792 -31.47 -25.26 -29.18
N ALA A 793 -31.46 -23.98 -28.78
CA ALA A 793 -30.24 -23.28 -28.38
C ALA A 793 -29.77 -23.69 -26.98
N PHE A 794 -30.67 -24.14 -26.10
CA PHE A 794 -30.38 -24.48 -24.69
C PHE A 794 -30.55 -25.96 -24.36
N ALA A 795 -31.27 -26.73 -25.18
CA ALA A 795 -31.51 -28.15 -24.99
C ALA A 795 -30.19 -28.92 -24.85
N PRO A 796 -29.96 -29.66 -23.75
CA PRO A 796 -28.72 -30.39 -23.54
C PRO A 796 -28.48 -31.45 -24.62
N GLU A 797 -27.25 -31.54 -25.14
CA GLU A 797 -26.87 -32.50 -26.17
C GLU A 797 -25.84 -33.50 -25.65
N PRO A 798 -26.01 -34.81 -25.84
CA PRO A 798 -25.04 -35.79 -25.35
C PRO A 798 -23.68 -35.63 -26.04
N VAL A 799 -22.59 -35.79 -25.28
CA VAL A 799 -21.24 -35.87 -25.85
C VAL A 799 -21.12 -37.13 -26.71
N THR A 800 -20.87 -36.93 -28.00
CA THR A 800 -20.63 -38.01 -28.97
C THR A 800 -19.14 -38.34 -29.06
N ALA A 801 -18.79 -39.55 -29.48
CA ALA A 801 -17.40 -39.94 -29.72
C ALA A 801 -16.73 -39.03 -30.78
N HIS A 802 -17.49 -38.57 -31.78
CA HIS A 802 -17.01 -37.64 -32.78
C HIS A 802 -16.67 -36.26 -32.17
N TYR A 803 -17.55 -35.73 -31.31
CA TYR A 803 -17.27 -34.48 -30.59
C TYR A 803 -16.08 -34.61 -29.65
N GLN A 804 -15.97 -35.71 -28.90
CA GLN A 804 -14.84 -35.99 -28.01
C GLN A 804 -13.50 -35.98 -28.79
N ARG A 805 -13.48 -36.62 -29.97
CA ARG A 805 -12.31 -36.58 -30.87
C ARG A 805 -12.02 -35.17 -31.41
N ALA A 806 -13.06 -34.42 -31.78
CA ALA A 806 -12.92 -33.04 -32.23
C ALA A 806 -12.37 -32.12 -31.12
N LEU A 807 -12.84 -32.28 -29.89
CA LEU A 807 -12.36 -31.57 -28.70
C LEU A 807 -10.86 -31.82 -28.50
N TYR A 808 -10.44 -33.09 -28.52
CA TYR A 808 -9.02 -33.47 -28.42
C TYR A 808 -8.16 -32.80 -29.51
N GLN A 809 -8.58 -32.86 -30.78
CA GLN A 809 -7.84 -32.24 -31.88
C GLN A 809 -7.80 -30.71 -31.74
N GLY A 810 -8.90 -30.10 -31.31
CA GLY A 810 -8.98 -28.66 -31.05
C GLY A 810 -8.04 -28.21 -29.93
N MET A 811 -7.98 -28.96 -28.82
CA MET A 811 -7.05 -28.69 -27.71
C MET A 811 -5.59 -28.76 -28.16
N ARG A 812 -5.20 -29.81 -28.90
CA ARG A 812 -3.85 -29.94 -29.46
C ARG A 812 -3.50 -28.83 -30.43
N ALA A 813 -4.41 -28.49 -31.35
CA ALA A 813 -4.19 -27.42 -32.32
C ALA A 813 -4.01 -26.06 -31.65
N SER A 814 -4.86 -25.75 -30.65
CA SER A 814 -4.79 -24.52 -29.87
C SER A 814 -3.49 -24.43 -29.08
N ALA A 815 -3.12 -25.48 -28.35
CA ALA A 815 -1.88 -25.53 -27.58
C ALA A 815 -0.65 -25.37 -28.48
N ARG A 816 -0.56 -26.08 -29.61
CA ARG A 816 0.55 -25.96 -30.57
C ARG A 816 0.65 -24.55 -31.17
N ARG A 817 -0.48 -23.87 -31.36
CA ARG A 817 -0.49 -22.47 -31.82
C ARG A 817 0.12 -21.57 -30.73
N ARG A 818 -0.33 -21.70 -29.47
CA ARG A 818 0.19 -20.90 -28.35
C ARG A 818 1.67 -21.18 -28.06
N PHE A 819 2.14 -22.43 -28.13
CA PHE A 819 3.56 -22.73 -28.01
C PHE A 819 4.40 -22.10 -29.13
N ARG A 820 3.88 -22.05 -30.37
CA ARG A 820 4.57 -21.34 -31.47
C ARG A 820 4.61 -19.83 -31.25
N GLU A 821 3.55 -19.25 -30.72
CA GLU A 821 3.51 -17.83 -30.34
C GLU A 821 4.50 -17.53 -29.21
N LEU A 822 4.48 -18.30 -28.12
CA LEU A 822 5.42 -18.16 -27.00
C LEU A 822 6.87 -18.24 -27.48
N ARG A 823 7.21 -19.21 -28.35
CA ARG A 823 8.56 -19.31 -28.95
C ARG A 823 8.98 -18.08 -29.73
N ARG A 824 8.05 -17.38 -30.39
CA ARG A 824 8.35 -16.12 -31.08
C ARG A 824 8.57 -14.99 -30.08
N SER A 825 7.73 -14.90 -29.06
CA SER A 825 7.78 -13.86 -28.03
C SER A 825 8.96 -14.00 -27.06
N LEU A 826 9.51 -15.21 -26.87
CA LEU A 826 10.71 -15.44 -26.03
C LEU A 826 11.89 -14.55 -26.40
N ARG A 827 12.00 -14.13 -27.67
CA ARG A 827 13.10 -13.27 -28.15
C ARG A 827 12.99 -11.83 -27.65
N SER A 828 11.82 -11.40 -27.18
CA SER A 828 11.55 -10.04 -26.72
C SER A 828 11.32 -9.95 -25.20
N LEU A 829 11.40 -11.06 -24.46
CA LEU A 829 11.21 -11.09 -23.01
C LEU A 829 12.54 -10.90 -22.25
N HIS A 830 12.49 -10.25 -21.09
CA HIS A 830 13.62 -10.07 -20.16
C HIS A 830 13.89 -11.33 -19.31
N ASP A 831 15.09 -11.41 -18.71
CA ASP A 831 15.69 -12.67 -18.22
C ASP A 831 14.84 -13.55 -17.26
N PRO A 832 14.08 -13.04 -16.27
CA PRO A 832 13.26 -13.90 -15.41
C PRO A 832 12.08 -14.54 -16.15
N ALA A 833 11.37 -13.75 -16.97
CA ALA A 833 10.23 -14.22 -17.75
C ALA A 833 10.66 -15.14 -18.90
N LYS A 834 11.85 -14.89 -19.46
CA LYS A 834 12.44 -15.73 -20.50
C LYS A 834 12.76 -17.14 -19.98
N ALA A 835 13.38 -17.25 -18.81
CA ALA A 835 13.69 -18.55 -18.19
C ALA A 835 12.42 -19.40 -17.95
N LEU A 836 11.37 -18.80 -17.38
CA LEU A 836 10.08 -19.47 -17.18
C LEU A 836 9.42 -19.87 -18.50
N GLY A 837 9.45 -18.99 -19.50
CA GLY A 837 8.91 -19.29 -20.82
C GLY A 837 9.65 -20.44 -21.52
N GLU A 838 10.97 -20.54 -21.36
CA GLU A 838 11.78 -21.65 -21.85
C GLU A 838 11.41 -22.97 -21.15
N GLU A 839 11.19 -22.95 -19.84
CA GLU A 839 10.72 -24.12 -19.09
C GLU A 839 9.34 -24.60 -19.56
N VAL A 840 8.38 -23.69 -19.76
CA VAL A 840 7.06 -24.03 -20.29
C VAL A 840 7.18 -24.66 -21.68
N VAL A 841 8.01 -24.11 -22.56
CA VAL A 841 8.24 -24.66 -23.91
C VAL A 841 8.88 -26.06 -23.84
N ALA A 842 9.78 -26.31 -22.90
CA ALA A 842 10.40 -27.62 -22.72
C ALA A 842 9.39 -28.71 -22.33
N ARG A 843 8.27 -28.33 -21.70
CA ARG A 843 7.18 -29.24 -21.29
C ARG A 843 6.06 -29.39 -22.34
N GLU A 844 6.25 -28.94 -23.59
CA GLU A 844 5.20 -29.03 -24.62
C GLU A 844 4.68 -30.47 -24.81
N GLU A 845 5.57 -31.46 -24.92
CA GLU A 845 5.17 -32.85 -25.12
C GLU A 845 4.39 -33.42 -23.92
N GLU A 846 4.71 -33.01 -22.69
CA GLU A 846 3.97 -33.39 -21.48
C GLU A 846 2.53 -32.86 -21.54
N VAL A 847 2.35 -31.58 -21.90
CA VAL A 847 1.03 -30.96 -22.07
C VAL A 847 0.24 -31.66 -23.18
N MET A 848 0.87 -31.99 -24.30
CA MET A 848 0.23 -32.71 -25.40
C MET A 848 -0.22 -34.12 -24.99
N ALA A 849 0.59 -34.82 -24.20
CA ALA A 849 0.27 -36.15 -23.69
C ALA A 849 -0.93 -36.11 -22.73
N ARG A 850 -1.07 -35.08 -21.89
CA ARG A 850 -2.23 -34.94 -20.99
C ARG A 850 -3.57 -34.88 -21.74
N PHE A 851 -3.61 -34.32 -22.94
CA PHE A 851 -4.83 -34.29 -23.74
C PHE A 851 -5.26 -35.69 -24.22
N GLU A 852 -4.35 -36.66 -24.30
CA GLU A 852 -4.68 -38.02 -24.75
C GLU A 852 -5.67 -38.73 -23.82
N ALA A 853 -5.68 -38.36 -22.54
CA ALA A 853 -6.67 -38.85 -21.57
C ALA A 853 -8.13 -38.59 -22.03
N VAL A 854 -8.37 -37.52 -22.80
CA VAL A 854 -9.70 -37.21 -23.36
C VAL A 854 -10.15 -38.26 -24.38
N ASN A 855 -9.25 -39.05 -24.99
CA ASN A 855 -9.62 -40.13 -25.90
C ASN A 855 -9.73 -41.50 -25.20
N GLY A 856 -9.46 -41.60 -23.89
CA GLY A 856 -9.50 -42.85 -23.14
C GLY A 856 -10.92 -43.40 -23.01
N ASP A 857 -11.60 -43.02 -21.93
CA ASP A 857 -12.98 -43.46 -21.67
C ASP A 857 -14.01 -42.57 -22.39
N ARG A 858 -15.17 -43.16 -22.71
CA ARG A 858 -16.30 -42.40 -23.28
C ARG A 858 -16.83 -41.41 -22.24
N VAL A 859 -16.74 -40.11 -22.56
CA VAL A 859 -17.26 -39.04 -21.68
C VAL A 859 -18.78 -39.08 -21.67
N ARG A 860 -19.37 -39.34 -20.50
CA ARG A 860 -20.83 -39.36 -20.28
C ARG A 860 -21.28 -38.03 -19.69
N ALA A 861 -21.24 -36.98 -20.50
CA ALA A 861 -21.68 -35.64 -20.12
C ALA A 861 -22.58 -35.05 -21.21
N SER A 862 -23.28 -33.97 -20.87
CA SER A 862 -24.03 -33.17 -21.83
C SER A 862 -23.30 -31.88 -22.19
N ARG A 863 -23.54 -31.42 -23.42
CA ARG A 863 -23.14 -30.11 -23.91
C ARG A 863 -24.30 -29.16 -23.71
N ILE A 864 -24.03 -28.03 -23.05
CA ILE A 864 -25.01 -26.99 -22.75
C ILE A 864 -24.46 -25.62 -23.15
N ARG A 865 -25.29 -24.58 -23.10
CA ARG A 865 -24.80 -23.20 -23.07
C ARG A 865 -24.06 -22.99 -21.75
N GLU A 866 -22.94 -22.28 -21.81
CA GLU A 866 -22.05 -22.00 -20.69
C GLU A 866 -21.76 -20.50 -20.66
N HIS A 867 -21.12 -20.02 -19.59
CA HIS A 867 -20.67 -18.65 -19.51
C HIS A 867 -19.54 -18.34 -20.50
N GLY A 868 -18.60 -19.27 -20.67
CA GLY A 868 -17.60 -19.26 -21.74
C GLY A 868 -16.33 -18.44 -21.48
N ASP A 869 -16.31 -17.66 -20.39
CA ASP A 869 -15.13 -16.93 -19.87
C ASP A 869 -15.11 -16.82 -18.33
N TYR A 870 -15.72 -17.80 -17.65
CA TYR A 870 -16.02 -17.68 -16.22
C TYR A 870 -14.78 -17.55 -15.31
N HIS A 871 -14.67 -16.45 -14.57
CA HIS A 871 -13.61 -16.19 -13.60
C HIS A 871 -14.08 -15.26 -12.46
N LEU A 872 -13.27 -15.07 -11.41
CA LEU A 872 -13.68 -14.29 -10.22
C LEU A 872 -14.08 -12.84 -10.52
N GLY A 873 -13.45 -12.19 -11.51
CA GLY A 873 -13.84 -10.85 -11.97
C GLY A 873 -15.22 -10.76 -12.66
N GLN A 874 -15.86 -11.89 -12.98
CA GLN A 874 -17.23 -11.96 -13.55
C GLN A 874 -18.27 -12.36 -12.49
N VAL A 875 -17.89 -12.25 -11.22
CA VAL A 875 -18.74 -12.58 -10.08
C VAL A 875 -18.74 -11.39 -9.13
N LEU A 876 -19.92 -10.89 -8.80
CA LEU A 876 -20.11 -9.85 -7.79
C LEU A 876 -20.40 -10.47 -6.43
N TYR A 877 -19.81 -9.92 -5.37
CA TYR A 877 -20.06 -10.34 -4.00
C TYR A 877 -21.04 -9.37 -3.31
N THR A 878 -22.18 -9.88 -2.83
CA THR A 878 -23.23 -9.05 -2.20
C THR A 878 -23.10 -8.91 -0.68
N GLY A 879 -21.99 -9.36 -0.10
CA GLY A 879 -21.77 -9.45 1.35
C GLY A 879 -22.18 -10.79 1.97
N ASN A 880 -23.01 -11.58 1.28
CA ASN A 880 -23.46 -12.90 1.74
C ASN A 880 -23.80 -13.91 0.63
N ASP A 881 -23.81 -13.50 -0.64
CA ASP A 881 -24.06 -14.36 -1.80
C ASP A 881 -23.28 -13.84 -3.01
N PHE A 882 -23.36 -14.58 -4.11
CA PHE A 882 -22.71 -14.25 -5.37
C PHE A 882 -23.73 -14.01 -6.49
N VAL A 883 -23.42 -13.04 -7.34
CA VAL A 883 -24.19 -12.76 -8.56
C VAL A 883 -23.26 -12.84 -9.77
N ILE A 884 -23.62 -13.67 -10.75
CA ILE A 884 -22.81 -13.93 -11.94
C ILE A 884 -23.18 -12.94 -13.04
N ILE A 885 -22.19 -12.34 -13.68
CA ILE A 885 -22.37 -11.29 -14.70
C ILE A 885 -21.50 -11.57 -15.94
N ASP A 886 -21.83 -10.92 -17.06
CA ASP A 886 -21.02 -10.88 -18.28
C ASP A 886 -20.94 -12.18 -19.10
N PHE A 887 -22.07 -12.64 -19.62
CA PHE A 887 -22.18 -13.87 -20.40
C PHE A 887 -21.71 -13.73 -21.86
N GLU A 888 -20.87 -12.74 -22.17
CA GLU A 888 -20.38 -12.52 -23.53
C GLU A 888 -19.45 -13.66 -24.02
N GLY A 889 -18.74 -14.31 -23.08
CA GLY A 889 -17.67 -15.27 -23.37
C GLY A 889 -16.42 -14.58 -23.94
N GLU A 890 -15.38 -15.38 -24.26
CA GLU A 890 -14.08 -14.87 -24.73
C GLU A 890 -14.21 -13.89 -25.93
N PRO A 891 -13.99 -12.58 -25.75
CA PRO A 891 -14.25 -11.56 -26.78
C PRO A 891 -13.37 -11.69 -28.03
N ALA A 892 -12.23 -12.39 -27.91
CA ALA A 892 -11.35 -12.67 -29.04
C ALA A 892 -11.94 -13.68 -30.04
N ARG A 893 -13.02 -14.39 -29.69
CA ARG A 893 -13.65 -15.40 -30.55
C ARG A 893 -14.86 -14.87 -31.33
N PRO A 894 -15.09 -15.36 -32.57
CA PRO A 894 -16.28 -15.00 -33.33
C PRO A 894 -17.58 -15.35 -32.59
N LEU A 895 -18.64 -14.59 -32.85
CA LEU A 895 -19.95 -14.75 -32.24
C LEU A 895 -20.50 -16.18 -32.36
N SER A 896 -20.34 -16.78 -33.55
CA SER A 896 -20.78 -18.14 -33.82
C SER A 896 -20.07 -19.19 -32.96
N GLU A 897 -18.81 -18.96 -32.57
CA GLU A 897 -18.06 -19.87 -31.71
C GLU A 897 -18.47 -19.70 -30.23
N ARG A 898 -18.75 -18.47 -29.81
CA ARG A 898 -19.24 -18.14 -28.46
C ARG A 898 -20.64 -18.73 -28.20
N ARG A 899 -21.41 -18.98 -29.25
CA ARG A 899 -22.75 -19.62 -29.19
C ARG A 899 -22.75 -21.15 -29.16
N ILE A 900 -21.59 -21.80 -29.35
CA ILE A 900 -21.50 -23.27 -29.36
C ILE A 900 -21.74 -23.84 -27.96
N LYS A 901 -22.55 -24.90 -27.86
CA LYS A 901 -22.71 -25.68 -26.63
C LYS A 901 -21.44 -26.46 -26.31
N ARG A 902 -20.96 -26.37 -25.07
CA ARG A 902 -19.75 -27.06 -24.60
C ARG A 902 -20.02 -27.79 -23.29
N VAL A 903 -19.02 -28.51 -22.80
CA VAL A 903 -19.11 -29.24 -21.54
C VAL A 903 -18.97 -28.24 -20.40
N ALA A 904 -19.94 -28.18 -19.49
CA ALA A 904 -20.03 -27.23 -18.39
C ALA A 904 -18.78 -27.18 -17.48
N LEU A 905 -18.01 -28.27 -17.44
CA LEU A 905 -16.73 -28.35 -16.73
C LEU A 905 -15.67 -27.36 -17.23
N ARG A 906 -15.88 -26.74 -18.39
CA ARG A 906 -15.01 -25.67 -18.89
C ARG A 906 -15.08 -24.41 -18.03
N ASP A 907 -16.28 -24.02 -17.56
CA ASP A 907 -16.45 -22.91 -16.63
C ASP A 907 -15.83 -23.24 -15.27
N VAL A 908 -16.03 -24.48 -14.79
CA VAL A 908 -15.38 -24.99 -13.56
C VAL A 908 -13.86 -24.88 -13.67
N GLY A 909 -13.26 -25.40 -14.75
CA GLY A 909 -11.81 -25.31 -14.97
C GLY A 909 -11.30 -23.86 -15.11
N SER A 910 -12.12 -22.96 -15.63
CA SER A 910 -11.76 -21.53 -15.77
C SER A 910 -11.76 -20.83 -14.40
N MET A 911 -12.72 -21.16 -13.52
CA MET A 911 -12.73 -20.67 -12.15
C MET A 911 -11.56 -21.22 -11.31
N LEU A 912 -11.24 -22.52 -11.44
CA LEU A 912 -10.07 -23.10 -10.76
C LEU A 912 -8.77 -22.40 -11.17
N ARG A 913 -8.62 -22.04 -12.45
CA ARG A 913 -7.51 -21.23 -12.93
C ARG A 913 -7.55 -19.81 -12.35
N SER A 914 -8.73 -19.24 -12.14
CA SER A 914 -8.88 -17.92 -11.51
C SER A 914 -8.39 -17.91 -10.06
N TYR A 915 -8.63 -18.98 -9.30
CA TYR A 915 -8.08 -19.11 -7.94
C TYR A 915 -6.56 -19.24 -7.92
N ASP A 916 -6.01 -20.01 -8.86
CA ASP A 916 -4.55 -20.13 -9.04
C ASP A 916 -3.90 -18.78 -9.32
N TYR A 917 -4.50 -17.99 -10.22
CA TYR A 917 -4.04 -16.63 -10.50
C TYR A 917 -4.17 -15.71 -9.28
N ALA A 918 -5.27 -15.79 -8.54
CA ALA A 918 -5.45 -14.97 -7.33
C ALA A 918 -4.37 -15.28 -6.29
N ALA A 919 -4.07 -16.57 -6.05
CA ALA A 919 -3.05 -16.99 -5.08
C ALA A 919 -1.67 -16.41 -5.42
N GLU A 920 -1.25 -16.49 -6.69
CA GLU A 920 0.04 -15.97 -7.14
C GLU A 920 0.08 -14.44 -7.18
N VAL A 921 -0.98 -13.78 -7.65
CA VAL A 921 -1.07 -12.31 -7.61
C VAL A 921 -1.03 -11.81 -6.18
N GLY A 922 -1.75 -12.44 -5.26
CA GLY A 922 -1.71 -12.09 -3.84
C GLY A 922 -0.31 -12.27 -3.23
N ARG A 923 0.42 -13.32 -3.64
CA ARG A 923 1.81 -13.57 -3.21
C ARG A 923 2.74 -12.46 -3.70
N ILE A 924 2.59 -12.06 -4.96
CA ILE A 924 3.37 -10.96 -5.55
C ILE A 924 3.02 -9.63 -4.87
N ASP A 925 1.73 -9.37 -4.63
CA ASP A 925 1.22 -8.15 -4.01
C ASP A 925 1.76 -7.97 -2.59
N VAL A 926 1.88 -9.03 -1.77
CA VAL A 926 2.51 -8.89 -0.45
C VAL A 926 4.00 -8.54 -0.51
N ALA A 927 4.71 -8.96 -1.56
CA ALA A 927 6.10 -8.56 -1.78
C ALA A 927 6.23 -7.15 -2.38
N GLU A 928 5.27 -6.71 -3.20
CA GLU A 928 5.20 -5.33 -3.70
C GLU A 928 4.83 -4.35 -2.60
N ARG A 929 3.91 -4.75 -1.71
CA ARG A 929 3.69 -4.05 -0.44
C ARG A 929 4.97 -4.05 0.36
N GLY A 930 5.72 -5.17 0.38
CA GLY A 930 7.06 -5.39 0.95
C GLY A 930 7.08 -6.18 2.26
N LEU A 931 5.98 -6.87 2.58
CA LEU A 931 5.83 -7.71 3.77
C LEU A 931 6.89 -8.81 3.81
N VAL A 932 7.43 -9.14 2.65
CA VAL A 932 8.53 -10.07 2.44
C VAL A 932 9.35 -9.60 1.23
N GLU A 933 10.67 -9.77 1.26
CA GLU A 933 11.53 -9.42 0.12
C GLU A 933 11.43 -10.49 -0.99
N ARG A 934 11.33 -10.09 -2.26
CA ARG A 934 11.16 -11.03 -3.39
C ARG A 934 12.28 -12.07 -3.53
N GLU A 935 13.47 -11.76 -3.04
CA GLU A 935 14.64 -12.66 -3.10
C GLU A 935 14.85 -13.43 -1.79
N SER A 936 13.96 -13.28 -0.81
CA SER A 936 14.10 -13.95 0.48
C SER A 936 13.55 -15.38 0.48
N GLU A 937 14.15 -16.25 1.29
CA GLU A 937 13.65 -17.62 1.54
C GLU A 937 12.21 -17.63 2.04
N ALA A 938 11.78 -16.58 2.76
CA ALA A 938 10.39 -16.43 3.21
C ALA A 938 9.42 -16.25 2.03
N PHE A 939 9.80 -15.50 0.99
CA PHE A 939 8.97 -15.32 -0.20
C PHE A 939 8.91 -16.58 -1.07
N GLU A 940 10.01 -17.32 -1.16
CA GLU A 940 10.02 -18.65 -1.79
C GLU A 940 9.14 -19.63 -1.01
N GLY A 941 9.20 -19.60 0.32
CA GLY A 941 8.34 -20.42 1.20
C GLY A 941 6.84 -20.16 1.01
N LEU A 942 6.44 -18.92 0.66
CA LEU A 942 5.04 -18.60 0.35
C LEU A 942 4.50 -19.37 -0.86
N ALA A 943 5.33 -19.88 -1.76
CA ALA A 943 4.85 -20.63 -2.92
C ALA A 943 4.13 -21.93 -2.53
N ALA A 944 4.63 -22.63 -1.50
CA ALA A 944 3.97 -23.83 -0.97
C ALA A 944 2.62 -23.49 -0.33
N TRP A 945 2.54 -22.37 0.39
CA TRP A 945 1.31 -21.87 1.00
C TRP A 945 0.31 -21.31 -0.01
N ALA A 946 0.77 -20.68 -1.09
CA ALA A 946 -0.07 -20.30 -2.22
C ALA A 946 -0.72 -21.54 -2.84
N ALA A 947 0.05 -22.61 -3.03
CA ALA A 947 -0.48 -23.89 -3.49
C ALA A 947 -1.45 -24.54 -2.49
N PHE A 948 -1.19 -24.42 -1.17
CA PHE A 948 -2.10 -24.90 -0.12
C PHE A 948 -3.46 -24.19 -0.19
N TRP A 949 -3.44 -22.86 -0.21
CA TRP A 949 -4.64 -22.03 -0.35
C TRP A 949 -5.39 -22.39 -1.64
N GLN A 950 -4.68 -22.41 -2.77
CA GLN A 950 -5.24 -22.70 -4.08
C GLN A 950 -5.93 -24.06 -4.10
N ARG A 951 -5.33 -25.12 -3.54
CA ARG A 951 -5.88 -26.47 -3.55
C ARG A 951 -7.12 -26.61 -2.67
N TRP A 952 -7.09 -26.10 -1.44
CA TRP A 952 -8.24 -26.20 -0.54
C TRP A 952 -9.44 -25.39 -1.02
N VAL A 953 -9.21 -24.15 -1.48
CA VAL A 953 -10.26 -23.29 -2.05
C VAL A 953 -10.85 -23.92 -3.32
N SER A 954 -9.99 -24.48 -4.18
CA SER A 954 -10.43 -25.22 -5.37
C SER A 954 -11.25 -26.46 -5.01
N ALA A 955 -10.86 -27.18 -3.96
CA ALA A 955 -11.57 -28.37 -3.48
C ALA A 955 -12.94 -28.00 -2.90
N ALA A 956 -13.03 -26.94 -2.08
CA ALA A 956 -14.29 -26.42 -1.55
C ALA A 956 -15.25 -26.00 -2.69
N PHE A 957 -14.75 -25.28 -3.70
CA PHE A 957 -15.53 -24.94 -4.89
C PHE A 957 -16.05 -26.18 -5.63
N VAL A 958 -15.19 -27.17 -5.89
CA VAL A 958 -15.60 -28.42 -6.57
C VAL A 958 -16.60 -29.22 -5.72
N ARG A 959 -16.43 -29.24 -4.39
CA ARG A 959 -17.35 -29.88 -3.46
C ARG A 959 -18.74 -29.25 -3.56
N GLY A 960 -18.84 -27.93 -3.45
CA GLY A 960 -20.10 -27.20 -3.59
C GLY A 960 -20.75 -27.42 -4.96
N TYR A 961 -19.95 -27.45 -6.01
CA TYR A 961 -20.42 -27.76 -7.36
C TYR A 961 -21.00 -29.18 -7.46
N ARG A 962 -20.28 -30.20 -6.99
CA ARG A 962 -20.71 -31.60 -7.04
C ARG A 962 -21.99 -31.84 -6.24
N GLN A 963 -22.14 -31.21 -5.08
CA GLN A 963 -23.33 -31.37 -4.24
C GLN A 963 -24.60 -30.83 -4.91
N ALA A 964 -24.50 -29.74 -5.67
CA ALA A 964 -25.65 -29.11 -6.32
C ALA A 964 -25.87 -29.54 -7.78
N ALA A 965 -24.84 -30.04 -8.46
CA ALA A 965 -24.96 -30.51 -9.83
C ALA A 965 -25.90 -31.72 -9.91
N LYS A 966 -27.03 -31.57 -10.61
CA LYS A 966 -27.97 -32.66 -10.92
C LYS A 966 -27.82 -33.05 -12.39
N PRO A 967 -28.08 -34.31 -12.79
CA PRO A 967 -28.09 -34.70 -14.21
C PRO A 967 -28.86 -33.69 -15.06
N PRO A 968 -28.31 -33.28 -16.22
CA PRO A 968 -27.56 -34.16 -17.12
C PRO A 968 -26.04 -33.91 -17.17
N PHE A 969 -25.44 -33.40 -16.09
CA PHE A 969 -24.00 -33.05 -15.96
C PHE A 969 -23.08 -34.20 -15.56
#